data_AF-A0A836F5R0-F1
#
_entry.id   AF-A0A836F5R0-F1
#
_cell.length_a   1.000
_cell.length_b   1.000
_cell.length_c   1.000
_cell.angle_alpha   90.00
_cell.angle_beta   90.00
_cell.angle_gamma   90.00
#
_symmetry.space_group_name_H-M   'P 1'
#
loop_
_entity.id
_entity.type
_entity.pdbx_description
1 polymer ?
#
loop_
_entity_poly.entity_id
_entity_poly.type
_entity_poly.pdbx_seq_one_letter_code
_entity_poly.pdbx_strand_id
1 'polypeptide(L)'
;MFIFMKLLLFVLVNALTMLFLFYIHLDYILDMYFQWFFNDVRDMQLYDYIIVGAGSAGAILATNLAEDKHSVLLLEAGGTAPFFLDIPLLTPIIQNTVYDWQYVTVPQEHACKGLINNQSRWPRGKILGGTSRLNFMVYVLGHRLDYEKWFPDFAESVAKNDESISINDLRWTTDFADVILNAVKELNHNISNINLQLDIGFTKAQLTMENGRRWSTDKILYQKPNHVLTILTHAHATKILVNFNKAEGVEFVRFGNKYIAVAKKGVILSAGAVESPKLLMLSGIGPKKHLKDFGINVINDLPVGQTLMDHILTGLDLIVLNASLGLNLSDIFNPMSAFNYFFFGKGPWTLSGIEVLGTFHSSLHANKSTVPDLQLMVLPLGISKDNGFILKKTMGISDEVYDKYFAPFSHQNTITIAPVLLHPKSSGELRLQSSNSFDKPLIDPKYLSNEDDIDTLIEGLYFVKKLLNTTIMRVHGASLNRRSFPGCENHVFDTRKYWKCYIKHLTLTSYHPVGTCRIGDVVDAAFRSDRQDIIINKHNIRTIFKSHKKIGQILRNPKDQRPPLSSAEVYKILCSCGQVYIGETGRMINLRMKEYQRDVKLKHAIMQLALSEHDIETGHQILFDKTITIANIISYFSRKYREAIEIQKHPNNLNRDNGYNINKIWKIILSVIED
;
A
#
# COMPACT_ATOMS: atom_id res chain seq x y z
N MET A 1 -9.15 -12.15 -50.28
CA MET A 1 -9.62 -13.09 -49.22
C MET A 1 -8.81 -12.97 -47.92
N PHE A 2 -7.48 -13.12 -47.95
CA PHE A 2 -6.62 -13.08 -46.76
C PHE A 2 -6.67 -11.76 -45.95
N ILE A 3 -6.60 -10.61 -46.63
CA ILE A 3 -6.72 -9.27 -45.99
C ILE A 3 -8.09 -9.08 -45.34
N PHE A 4 -9.15 -9.52 -46.03
CA PHE A 4 -10.52 -9.45 -45.52
C PHE A 4 -10.73 -10.32 -44.28
N MET A 5 -10.18 -11.55 -44.26
CA MET A 5 -10.24 -12.42 -43.07
C MET A 5 -9.49 -11.83 -41.88
N LYS A 6 -8.32 -11.21 -42.10
CA LYS A 6 -7.58 -10.52 -41.03
C LYS A 6 -8.34 -9.31 -40.49
N LEU A 7 -8.96 -8.52 -41.38
CA LEU A 7 -9.81 -7.40 -40.98
C LEU A 7 -11.02 -7.87 -40.17
N LEU A 8 -11.68 -8.94 -40.61
CA LEU A 8 -12.81 -9.53 -39.89
C LEU A 8 -12.40 -10.03 -38.49
N LEU A 9 -11.28 -10.76 -38.40
CA LEU A 9 -10.74 -11.24 -37.13
C LEU A 9 -10.39 -10.07 -36.20
N PHE A 10 -9.76 -9.02 -36.72
CA PHE A 10 -9.47 -7.81 -35.98
C PHE A 10 -10.77 -7.18 -35.44
N VAL A 11 -11.78 -6.94 -36.29
CA VAL A 11 -13.06 -6.36 -35.86
C VAL A 11 -13.73 -7.23 -34.78
N LEU A 12 -13.73 -8.55 -34.96
CA LEU A 12 -14.31 -9.50 -34.00
C LEU A 12 -13.61 -9.45 -32.64
N VAL A 13 -12.28 -9.52 -32.61
CA VAL A 13 -11.48 -9.47 -31.37
C VAL A 13 -11.71 -8.15 -30.63
N ASN A 14 -11.77 -7.03 -31.35
CA ASN A 14 -12.05 -5.73 -30.78
C ASN A 14 -13.47 -5.68 -30.18
N ALA A 15 -14.49 -6.15 -30.91
CA ALA A 15 -15.86 -6.19 -30.43
C ALA A 15 -16.01 -7.06 -29.17
N LEU A 16 -15.40 -8.25 -29.16
CA LEU A 16 -15.38 -9.14 -28.00
C LEU A 16 -14.68 -8.50 -26.80
N THR A 17 -13.58 -7.79 -27.04
CA THR A 17 -12.88 -7.08 -25.97
C THR A 17 -13.72 -5.96 -25.40
N MET A 18 -14.40 -5.16 -26.23
CA MET A 18 -15.30 -4.10 -25.77
C MET A 18 -16.48 -4.68 -24.97
N LEU A 19 -17.05 -5.80 -25.42
CA LEU A 19 -18.09 -6.52 -24.69
C LEU A 19 -17.57 -7.02 -23.34
N PHE A 20 -16.34 -7.54 -23.28
CA PHE A 20 -15.72 -7.98 -22.04
C PHE A 20 -15.45 -6.83 -21.07
N LEU A 21 -14.98 -5.68 -21.56
CA LEU A 21 -14.81 -4.46 -20.75
C LEU A 21 -16.15 -3.95 -20.22
N PHE A 22 -17.22 -4.02 -21.02
CA PHE A 22 -18.57 -3.71 -20.57
C PHE A 22 -19.03 -4.69 -19.48
N TYR A 23 -18.81 -5.99 -19.68
CA TYR A 23 -19.11 -7.02 -18.69
C TYR A 23 -18.39 -6.78 -17.36
N ILE A 24 -17.10 -6.38 -17.38
CA ILE A 24 -16.34 -5.99 -16.18
C ILE A 24 -17.06 -4.86 -15.40
N HIS A 25 -17.55 -3.84 -16.10
CA HIS A 25 -18.24 -2.73 -15.44
C HIS A 25 -19.59 -3.16 -14.89
N LEU A 26 -20.33 -3.98 -15.64
CA LEU A 26 -21.61 -4.52 -15.19
C LEU A 26 -21.43 -5.39 -13.94
N ASP A 27 -20.44 -6.28 -13.91
CA ASP A 27 -20.12 -7.13 -12.77
C ASP A 27 -19.78 -6.31 -11.52
N TYR A 28 -18.94 -5.28 -11.66
CA TYR A 28 -18.62 -4.36 -10.56
C TYR A 28 -19.85 -3.62 -10.02
N ILE A 29 -20.75 -3.17 -10.90
CA ILE A 29 -22.01 -2.53 -10.50
C ILE A 29 -22.91 -3.52 -9.75
N LEU A 30 -23.02 -4.75 -10.23
CA LEU A 30 -23.79 -5.80 -9.59
C LEU A 30 -23.24 -6.16 -8.20
N ASP A 31 -21.91 -6.28 -8.07
CA ASP A 31 -21.24 -6.44 -6.77
C ASP A 31 -21.57 -5.27 -5.84
N MET A 32 -21.48 -4.02 -6.33
CA MET A 32 -21.81 -2.84 -5.53
C MET A 32 -23.25 -2.90 -5.00
N TYR A 33 -24.24 -3.24 -5.82
CA TYR A 33 -25.63 -3.39 -5.38
C TYR A 33 -25.81 -4.55 -4.41
N PHE A 34 -25.16 -5.69 -4.66
CA PHE A 34 -25.19 -6.84 -3.76
C PHE A 34 -24.64 -6.47 -2.37
N GLN A 35 -23.47 -5.82 -2.34
CA GLN A 35 -22.82 -5.36 -1.10
C GLN A 35 -23.61 -4.27 -0.39
N TRP A 36 -24.36 -3.44 -1.11
CA TRP A 36 -25.26 -2.43 -0.55
C TRP A 36 -26.51 -3.05 0.08
N PHE A 37 -27.11 -4.07 -0.56
CA PHE A 37 -28.36 -4.68 -0.10
C PHE A 37 -28.17 -5.67 1.05
N PHE A 38 -27.05 -6.40 1.07
CA PHE A 38 -26.86 -7.54 1.99
C PHE A 38 -25.87 -7.29 3.12
N ASN A 39 -25.06 -6.23 3.06
CA ASN A 39 -24.05 -5.95 4.09
C ASN A 39 -24.31 -4.60 4.78
N ASP A 40 -24.98 -4.66 5.93
CA ASP A 40 -25.22 -3.50 6.78
C ASP A 40 -23.93 -3.02 7.47
N VAL A 41 -23.84 -1.71 7.66
CA VAL A 41 -22.76 -1.08 8.45
C VAL A 41 -23.36 -0.45 9.69
N ARG A 42 -22.75 -0.74 10.84
CA ARG A 42 -23.09 -0.04 12.09
C ARG A 42 -22.08 1.08 12.31
N ASP A 43 -22.57 2.31 12.35
CA ASP A 43 -21.74 3.47 12.66
C ASP A 43 -21.19 3.39 14.09
N MET A 44 -19.95 3.81 14.28
CA MET A 44 -19.17 3.76 15.52
C MET A 44 -19.04 2.34 16.11
N GLN A 45 -19.12 1.29 15.30
CA GLN A 45 -18.89 -0.07 15.77
C GLN A 45 -17.46 -0.24 16.28
N LEU A 46 -17.33 -0.97 17.38
CA LEU A 46 -16.09 -1.15 18.13
C LEU A 46 -15.43 -2.48 17.78
N TYR A 47 -14.14 -2.44 17.47
CA TYR A 47 -13.30 -3.58 17.12
C TYR A 47 -12.00 -3.56 17.93
N ASP A 48 -11.33 -4.70 18.10
CA ASP A 48 -9.97 -4.73 18.65
C ASP A 48 -9.00 -4.07 17.68
N TYR A 49 -9.03 -4.48 16.42
CA TYR A 49 -8.21 -3.93 15.35
C TYR A 49 -9.05 -3.48 14.16
N ILE A 50 -8.65 -2.37 13.55
CA ILE A 50 -9.12 -1.97 12.22
C ILE A 50 -7.94 -2.03 11.27
N ILE A 51 -8.09 -2.76 10.17
CA ILE A 51 -7.10 -2.87 9.10
C ILE A 51 -7.63 -2.11 7.89
N VAL A 52 -6.84 -1.15 7.41
CA VAL A 52 -7.19 -0.34 6.24
C VAL A 52 -6.45 -0.84 5.01
N GLY A 53 -7.18 -1.39 4.06
CA GLY A 53 -6.68 -2.00 2.83
C GLY A 53 -6.61 -3.51 2.94
N ALA A 54 -7.39 -4.21 2.13
CA ALA A 54 -7.41 -5.68 2.04
C ALA A 54 -6.49 -6.19 0.93
N GLY A 55 -5.34 -5.54 0.76
CA GLY A 55 -4.32 -5.95 -0.19
C GLY A 55 -3.52 -7.17 0.25
N SER A 56 -2.34 -7.36 -0.36
CA SER A 56 -1.44 -8.49 -0.11
C SER A 56 -1.15 -8.71 1.38
N ALA A 57 -0.76 -7.66 2.11
CA ALA A 57 -0.48 -7.78 3.54
C ALA A 57 -1.74 -7.75 4.41
N GLY A 58 -2.73 -6.92 4.05
CA GLY A 58 -3.91 -6.68 4.87
C GLY A 58 -4.80 -7.91 5.06
N ALA A 59 -4.97 -8.71 4.00
CA ALA A 59 -5.74 -9.95 4.07
C ALA A 59 -5.10 -10.95 5.05
N ILE A 60 -3.78 -11.13 4.98
CA ILE A 60 -3.03 -12.06 5.85
C ILE A 60 -3.11 -11.62 7.31
N LEU A 61 -2.84 -10.34 7.58
CA LEU A 61 -2.91 -9.79 8.93
C LEU A 61 -4.32 -9.90 9.53
N ALA A 62 -5.36 -9.68 8.72
CA ALA A 62 -6.74 -9.79 9.17
C ALA A 62 -7.08 -11.22 9.60
N THR A 63 -6.71 -12.20 8.78
CA THR A 63 -6.94 -13.62 9.09
C THR A 63 -6.19 -14.04 10.34
N ASN A 64 -4.90 -13.74 10.44
CA ASN A 64 -4.09 -14.16 11.59
C ASN A 64 -4.61 -13.57 12.91
N LEU A 65 -4.91 -12.26 12.95
CA LEU A 65 -5.47 -11.62 14.14
C LEU A 65 -6.85 -12.18 14.51
N ALA A 66 -7.65 -12.54 13.51
CA ALA A 66 -8.95 -13.15 13.74
C ALA A 66 -8.85 -14.60 14.23
N GLU A 67 -7.86 -15.37 13.77
CA GLU A 67 -7.55 -16.72 14.30
C GLU A 67 -7.16 -16.65 15.78
N ASP A 68 -6.43 -15.61 16.17
CA ASP A 68 -6.09 -15.25 17.56
C ASP A 68 -7.25 -14.64 18.37
N LYS A 69 -8.49 -14.77 17.87
CA LYS A 69 -9.73 -14.34 18.53
C LYS A 69 -9.84 -12.83 18.79
N HIS A 70 -9.11 -12.00 18.04
CA HIS A 70 -9.36 -10.57 18.03
C HIS A 70 -10.53 -10.21 17.11
N SER A 71 -11.37 -9.27 17.54
CA SER A 71 -12.39 -8.69 16.67
C SER A 71 -11.75 -7.73 15.68
N VAL A 72 -11.87 -8.03 14.38
CA VAL A 72 -11.16 -7.30 13.31
C VAL A 72 -12.16 -6.72 12.32
N LEU A 73 -11.99 -5.44 11.98
CA LEU A 73 -12.60 -4.83 10.82
C LEU A 73 -11.56 -4.68 9.71
N LEU A 74 -11.83 -5.27 8.55
CA LEU A 74 -11.02 -5.11 7.33
C LEU A 74 -11.77 -4.21 6.34
N LEU A 75 -11.22 -3.02 6.07
CA LEU A 75 -11.78 -2.06 5.12
C LEU A 75 -11.07 -2.16 3.77
N GLU A 76 -11.85 -2.27 2.68
CA GLU A 76 -11.34 -2.28 1.31
C GLU A 76 -12.12 -1.28 0.44
N ALA A 77 -11.39 -0.42 -0.28
CA ALA A 77 -12.00 0.60 -1.13
C ALA A 77 -12.61 0.02 -2.42
N GLY A 78 -12.08 -1.12 -2.89
CA GLY A 78 -12.58 -1.87 -4.03
C GLY A 78 -13.71 -2.84 -3.70
N GLY A 79 -14.20 -3.51 -4.75
CA GLY A 79 -15.21 -4.56 -4.65
C GLY A 79 -14.62 -5.94 -4.38
N THR A 80 -15.46 -6.97 -4.54
CA THR A 80 -15.01 -8.37 -4.51
C THR A 80 -14.37 -8.79 -5.83
N ALA A 81 -13.55 -9.84 -5.81
CA ALA A 81 -12.86 -10.33 -7.00
C ALA A 81 -13.73 -11.32 -7.78
N PRO A 82 -14.16 -11.00 -9.02
CA PRO A 82 -14.80 -11.97 -9.90
C PRO A 82 -13.84 -13.06 -10.37
N PHE A 83 -14.41 -14.20 -10.77
CA PHE A 83 -13.65 -15.40 -11.14
C PHE A 83 -12.68 -15.20 -12.31
N PHE A 84 -12.96 -14.29 -13.26
CA PHE A 84 -12.09 -14.11 -14.43
C PHE A 84 -10.74 -13.47 -14.09
N LEU A 85 -10.62 -12.82 -12.93
CA LEU A 85 -9.33 -12.32 -12.40
C LEU A 85 -8.39 -13.46 -12.00
N ASP A 86 -8.91 -14.68 -11.86
CA ASP A 86 -8.09 -15.86 -11.66
C ASP A 86 -7.31 -16.25 -12.92
N ILE A 87 -7.70 -15.78 -14.11
CA ILE A 87 -7.09 -16.15 -15.39
C ILE A 87 -5.80 -15.33 -15.60
N PRO A 88 -4.61 -15.96 -15.51
CA PRO A 88 -3.32 -15.25 -15.61
C PRO A 88 -3.17 -14.37 -16.84
N LEU A 89 -3.53 -14.91 -18.02
CA LEU A 89 -3.35 -14.25 -19.30
C LEU A 89 -4.12 -12.93 -19.44
N LEU A 90 -5.21 -12.76 -18.69
CA LEU A 90 -6.04 -11.56 -18.77
C LEU A 90 -5.43 -10.35 -18.04
N THR A 91 -4.36 -10.51 -17.27
CA THR A 91 -3.75 -9.42 -16.46
C THR A 91 -3.64 -8.07 -17.18
N PRO A 92 -3.15 -7.99 -18.44
CA PRO A 92 -3.02 -6.69 -19.13
C PRO A 92 -4.35 -5.97 -19.43
N ILE A 93 -5.45 -6.72 -19.61
CA ILE A 93 -6.78 -6.15 -19.91
C ILE A 93 -7.49 -5.61 -18.67
N ILE A 94 -7.08 -6.09 -17.48
CA ILE A 94 -7.65 -5.67 -16.19
C ILE A 94 -7.08 -4.30 -15.77
N GLN A 95 -5.91 -3.93 -16.26
CA GLN A 95 -5.34 -2.60 -16.04
C GLN A 95 -6.20 -1.53 -16.73
N ASN A 96 -6.32 -0.35 -16.12
CA ASN A 96 -7.26 0.71 -16.54
C ASN A 96 -8.76 0.34 -16.45
N THR A 97 -9.13 -0.66 -15.64
CA THR A 97 -10.54 -0.97 -15.33
C THR A 97 -10.95 -0.43 -13.95
N VAL A 98 -12.18 -0.70 -13.53
CA VAL A 98 -12.73 -0.36 -12.19
C VAL A 98 -11.99 -1.05 -11.02
N TYR A 99 -11.26 -2.14 -11.30
CA TYR A 99 -10.44 -2.86 -10.32
C TYR A 99 -9.00 -2.34 -10.23
N ASP A 100 -8.68 -1.27 -10.96
CA ASP A 100 -7.40 -0.58 -10.93
C ASP A 100 -7.59 0.82 -10.35
N TRP A 101 -6.66 1.27 -9.50
CA TRP A 101 -6.60 2.66 -9.07
C TRP A 101 -6.16 3.62 -10.19
N GLN A 102 -5.46 3.10 -11.20
CA GLN A 102 -5.05 3.82 -12.40
C GLN A 102 -4.17 5.04 -12.06
N TYR A 103 -3.19 4.87 -11.19
CA TYR A 103 -2.28 5.98 -10.87
C TYR A 103 -1.39 6.29 -12.07
N VAL A 104 -0.99 7.55 -12.17
CA VAL A 104 0.03 8.03 -13.11
C VAL A 104 1.01 8.87 -12.32
N THR A 105 2.29 8.81 -12.69
CA THR A 105 3.30 9.69 -12.10
C THR A 105 3.11 11.12 -12.59
N VAL A 106 3.72 12.09 -11.93
CA VAL A 106 3.98 13.39 -12.56
C VAL A 106 4.88 13.20 -13.79
N PRO A 107 4.91 14.16 -14.74
CA PRO A 107 5.86 14.13 -15.84
C PRO A 107 7.29 13.99 -15.33
N GLN A 108 8.01 12.98 -15.81
CA GLN A 108 9.35 12.67 -15.34
C GLN A 108 10.39 13.56 -16.04
N GLU A 109 11.29 14.16 -15.26
CA GLU A 109 12.30 15.07 -15.77
C GLU A 109 13.36 14.34 -16.62
N HIS A 110 13.82 13.18 -16.18
CA HIS A 110 14.94 12.45 -16.80
C HIS A 110 14.55 11.13 -17.46
N ALA A 111 13.28 10.72 -17.38
CA ALA A 111 12.81 9.42 -17.84
C ALA A 111 11.47 9.52 -18.59
N CYS A 112 10.99 8.37 -19.09
CA CYS A 112 9.67 8.19 -19.70
C CYS A 112 9.38 9.11 -20.92
N LYS A 113 10.41 9.64 -21.61
CA LYS A 113 10.21 10.64 -22.69
C LYS A 113 9.45 10.13 -23.91
N GLY A 114 9.36 8.80 -24.08
CA GLY A 114 8.55 8.17 -25.12
C GLY A 114 7.11 7.83 -24.71
N LEU A 115 6.76 8.07 -23.44
CA LEU A 115 5.44 7.79 -22.89
C LEU A 115 4.52 9.01 -23.01
N ILE A 116 3.21 8.77 -22.95
CA ILE A 116 2.20 9.82 -22.97
C ILE A 116 2.49 10.83 -21.84
N ASN A 117 2.64 12.10 -22.20
CA ASN A 117 2.94 13.22 -21.29
C ASN A 117 4.22 13.06 -20.44
N ASN A 118 5.16 12.18 -20.84
CA ASN A 118 6.33 11.80 -20.04
C ASN A 118 5.96 11.18 -18.68
N GLN A 119 4.79 10.54 -18.56
CA GLN A 119 4.29 9.95 -17.32
C GLN A 119 4.36 8.43 -17.37
N SER A 120 4.68 7.80 -16.24
CA SER A 120 4.61 6.36 -16.06
C SER A 120 3.24 5.95 -15.52
N ARG A 121 2.67 4.86 -16.03
CA ARG A 121 1.40 4.29 -15.54
C ARG A 121 1.66 3.33 -14.39
N TRP A 122 0.97 3.53 -13.28
CA TRP A 122 1.10 2.76 -12.04
C TRP A 122 -0.23 2.06 -11.71
N PRO A 123 -0.55 0.96 -12.39
CA PRO A 123 -1.72 0.17 -12.08
C PRO A 123 -1.56 -0.41 -10.66
N ARG A 124 -2.58 -0.30 -9.82
CA ARG A 124 -2.64 -0.89 -8.46
C ARG A 124 -4.02 -1.50 -8.28
N GLY A 125 -4.09 -2.71 -7.72
CA GLY A 125 -5.38 -3.35 -7.46
C GLY A 125 -6.23 -2.56 -6.47
N LYS A 126 -7.45 -2.21 -6.90
CA LYS A 126 -8.54 -1.61 -6.11
C LYS A 126 -9.66 -2.65 -5.97
N ILE A 127 -9.38 -3.68 -5.19
CA ILE A 127 -10.21 -4.87 -5.06
C ILE A 127 -9.76 -5.66 -3.83
N LEU A 128 -10.62 -6.53 -3.29
CA LEU A 128 -10.19 -7.48 -2.26
C LEU A 128 -9.04 -8.36 -2.78
N GLY A 129 -7.94 -8.44 -2.02
CA GLY A 129 -6.66 -9.03 -2.43
C GLY A 129 -5.68 -8.00 -3.01
N GLY A 130 -6.16 -6.79 -3.31
CA GLY A 130 -5.40 -5.66 -3.81
C GLY A 130 -4.59 -6.01 -5.06
N THR A 131 -3.32 -5.62 -5.08
CA THR A 131 -2.46 -5.83 -6.26
C THR A 131 -2.13 -7.32 -6.49
N SER A 132 -2.32 -8.23 -5.53
CA SER A 132 -2.14 -9.67 -5.80
C SER A 132 -3.13 -10.21 -6.84
N ARG A 133 -4.30 -9.56 -7.00
CA ARG A 133 -5.30 -9.85 -8.05
C ARG A 133 -4.95 -9.29 -9.43
N LEU A 134 -3.97 -8.40 -9.51
CA LEU A 134 -3.61 -7.66 -10.72
C LEU A 134 -2.12 -7.82 -11.12
N ASN A 135 -1.31 -8.52 -10.31
CA ASN A 135 0.12 -8.69 -10.56
C ASN A 135 0.40 -9.74 -11.66
N PHE A 136 1.66 -9.85 -12.07
CA PHE A 136 2.14 -10.88 -13.00
C PHE A 136 2.53 -12.20 -12.31
N MET A 137 2.09 -12.41 -11.06
CA MET A 137 2.23 -13.62 -10.24
C MET A 137 3.65 -14.14 -10.00
N VAL A 138 4.68 -13.50 -10.55
CA VAL A 138 6.07 -13.91 -10.39
C VAL A 138 6.45 -13.94 -8.91
N TYR A 139 6.90 -15.11 -8.47
CA TYR A 139 7.41 -15.35 -7.13
C TYR A 139 8.94 -15.38 -7.18
N VAL A 140 9.55 -14.31 -6.68
CA VAL A 140 10.99 -14.19 -6.51
C VAL A 140 11.27 -13.60 -5.14
N LEU A 141 12.15 -14.27 -4.40
CA LEU A 141 12.71 -13.77 -3.15
C LEU A 141 13.92 -12.88 -3.45
N GLY A 142 14.10 -11.83 -2.64
CA GLY A 142 15.28 -10.96 -2.75
C GLY A 142 16.56 -11.66 -2.32
N HIS A 143 17.70 -11.03 -2.59
CA HIS A 143 18.98 -11.56 -2.16
C HIS A 143 19.10 -11.48 -0.63
N ARG A 144 19.73 -12.46 0.03
CA ARG A 144 19.78 -12.55 1.50
C ARG A 144 20.21 -11.24 2.19
N LEU A 145 21.25 -10.60 1.64
CA LEU A 145 21.82 -9.36 2.19
C LEU A 145 20.91 -8.13 2.07
N ASP A 146 19.87 -8.17 1.22
CA ASP A 146 18.87 -7.10 1.16
C ASP A 146 18.07 -7.01 2.47
N TYR A 147 17.90 -8.15 3.15
CA TYR A 147 17.10 -8.26 4.38
C TYR A 147 17.93 -8.15 5.66
N GLU A 148 19.19 -8.58 5.64
CA GLU A 148 20.04 -8.75 6.84
C GLU A 148 20.04 -7.53 7.78
N LYS A 149 20.02 -6.31 7.24
CA LYS A 149 20.01 -5.07 8.04
C LYS A 149 18.67 -4.81 8.74
N TRP A 150 17.57 -5.27 8.17
CA TRP A 150 16.22 -4.95 8.62
C TRP A 150 15.58 -6.11 9.39
N PHE A 151 15.86 -7.32 8.94
CA PHE A 151 15.29 -8.58 9.42
C PHE A 151 16.38 -9.66 9.36
N PRO A 152 17.26 -9.73 10.38
CA PRO A 152 18.41 -10.66 10.39
C PRO A 152 18.00 -12.12 10.19
N ASP A 153 16.85 -12.51 10.77
CA ASP A 153 16.31 -13.87 10.75
C ASP A 153 15.36 -14.15 9.56
N PHE A 154 15.16 -13.17 8.66
CA PHE A 154 14.23 -13.28 7.54
C PHE A 154 14.53 -14.46 6.64
N ALA A 155 15.82 -14.71 6.37
CA ALA A 155 16.24 -15.82 5.52
C ALA A 155 15.79 -17.17 6.10
N GLU A 156 15.86 -17.35 7.42
CA GLU A 156 15.41 -18.57 8.09
C GLU A 156 13.87 -18.66 8.16
N SER A 157 13.19 -17.53 8.36
CA SER A 157 11.73 -17.46 8.39
C SER A 157 11.09 -17.76 7.02
N VAL A 158 11.71 -17.35 5.92
CA VAL A 158 11.19 -17.59 4.56
C VAL A 158 11.60 -18.96 4.04
N ALA A 159 12.77 -19.48 4.44
CA ALA A 159 13.19 -20.84 4.10
C ALA A 159 12.28 -21.92 4.73
N LYS A 160 11.60 -21.61 5.83
CA LYS A 160 10.46 -22.40 6.31
C LYS A 160 9.27 -22.07 5.39
N ASN A 161 9.10 -22.85 4.32
CA ASN A 161 7.95 -22.75 3.41
C ASN A 161 6.66 -22.53 4.20
N ASP A 162 6.12 -21.31 4.16
CA ASP A 162 4.84 -21.00 4.78
C ASP A 162 3.75 -21.68 3.95
N GLU A 163 3.07 -22.66 4.54
CA GLU A 163 1.99 -23.45 3.92
C GLU A 163 0.80 -22.57 3.46
N SER A 164 0.83 -21.28 3.78
CA SER A 164 -0.23 -20.31 3.47
C SER A 164 -0.27 -19.83 2.02
N ILE A 165 0.79 -19.99 1.22
CA ILE A 165 0.87 -19.49 -0.17
C ILE A 165 1.08 -20.64 -1.16
N SER A 166 0.24 -20.71 -2.20
CA SER A 166 0.41 -21.68 -3.28
C SER A 166 1.42 -21.18 -4.32
N ILE A 167 2.58 -21.84 -4.38
CA ILE A 167 3.67 -21.55 -5.33
C ILE A 167 3.81 -22.75 -6.27
N ASN A 168 3.80 -22.48 -7.56
CA ASN A 168 3.94 -23.50 -8.60
C ASN A 168 4.91 -23.05 -9.68
N ASP A 169 5.63 -24.01 -10.26
CA ASP A 169 6.34 -23.79 -11.52
C ASP A 169 5.35 -23.54 -12.67
N LEU A 170 5.84 -22.98 -13.77
CA LEU A 170 5.05 -22.71 -14.97
C LEU A 170 4.31 -23.97 -15.45
N ARG A 171 2.98 -23.89 -15.53
CA ARG A 171 2.12 -24.97 -16.06
C ARG A 171 2.14 -25.07 -17.58
N TRP A 172 2.61 -24.02 -18.24
CA TRP A 172 2.78 -23.92 -19.67
C TRP A 172 3.89 -22.93 -19.98
N THR A 173 4.70 -23.23 -20.98
CA THR A 173 5.79 -22.38 -21.46
C THR A 173 5.92 -22.49 -22.97
N THR A 174 6.44 -21.44 -23.58
CA THR A 174 6.90 -21.44 -24.96
C THR A 174 8.30 -22.05 -25.08
N ASP A 175 8.68 -22.44 -26.30
CA ASP A 175 10.04 -22.92 -26.60
C ASP A 175 11.11 -21.84 -26.33
N PHE A 176 10.70 -20.56 -26.28
CA PHE A 176 11.60 -19.45 -26.04
C PHE A 176 12.28 -19.52 -24.68
N ALA A 177 11.58 -20.02 -23.64
CA ALA A 177 12.15 -20.15 -22.31
C ALA A 177 13.41 -21.04 -22.30
N ASP A 178 13.36 -22.19 -22.97
CA ASP A 178 14.48 -23.14 -23.04
C ASP A 178 15.61 -22.61 -23.93
N VAL A 179 15.27 -21.90 -25.02
CA VAL A 179 16.26 -21.21 -25.85
C VAL A 179 17.06 -20.19 -25.04
N ILE A 180 16.41 -19.39 -24.20
CA ILE A 180 17.11 -18.42 -23.35
C ILE A 180 18.00 -19.11 -22.32
N LEU A 181 17.50 -20.13 -21.61
CA LEU A 181 18.31 -20.81 -20.61
C LEU A 181 19.54 -21.47 -21.24
N ASN A 182 19.42 -22.07 -22.43
CA ASN A 182 20.57 -22.59 -23.16
C ASN A 182 21.55 -21.48 -23.57
N ALA A 183 21.07 -20.31 -24.00
CA ALA A 183 21.93 -19.15 -24.31
C ALA A 183 22.69 -18.65 -23.06
N VAL A 184 22.01 -18.58 -21.92
CA VAL A 184 22.63 -18.24 -20.62
C VAL A 184 23.72 -19.26 -20.26
N LYS A 185 23.48 -20.55 -20.50
CA LYS A 185 24.47 -21.62 -20.28
C LYS A 185 25.70 -21.48 -21.18
N GLU A 186 25.52 -21.12 -22.45
CA GLU A 186 26.63 -20.84 -23.38
C GLU A 186 27.52 -19.67 -22.89
N LEU A 187 26.94 -18.73 -22.14
CA LEU A 187 27.66 -17.63 -21.50
C LEU A 187 28.27 -18.01 -20.13
N ASN A 188 28.25 -19.28 -19.75
CA ASN A 188 28.77 -19.81 -18.48
C ASN A 188 28.09 -19.24 -17.23
N HIS A 189 26.82 -18.85 -17.32
CA HIS A 189 26.00 -18.49 -16.16
C HIS A 189 25.29 -19.71 -15.59
N ASN A 190 25.08 -19.70 -14.27
CA ASN A 190 24.43 -20.79 -13.56
C ASN A 190 22.90 -20.79 -13.81
N ILE A 191 22.35 -21.99 -14.01
CA ILE A 191 20.91 -22.22 -14.08
C ILE A 191 20.50 -22.93 -12.79
N SER A 192 19.93 -22.18 -11.88
CA SER A 192 19.53 -22.67 -10.56
C SER A 192 18.27 -21.95 -10.10
N ASN A 193 17.50 -22.58 -9.22
CA ASN A 193 16.35 -21.94 -8.61
C ASN A 193 16.84 -20.82 -7.65
N ILE A 194 16.66 -19.57 -8.09
CA ILE A 194 17.06 -18.36 -7.36
C ILE A 194 16.37 -18.23 -5.98
N ASN A 195 15.21 -18.86 -5.77
CA ASN A 195 14.49 -18.82 -4.50
C ASN A 195 15.05 -19.79 -3.45
N LEU A 196 15.77 -20.86 -3.85
CA LEU A 196 16.34 -21.83 -2.90
C LEU A 196 17.65 -21.34 -2.28
N GLN A 197 18.51 -20.73 -3.10
CA GLN A 197 19.84 -20.28 -2.67
C GLN A 197 19.86 -18.79 -2.27
N LEU A 198 18.82 -18.03 -2.62
CA LEU A 198 18.75 -16.57 -2.44
C LEU A 198 19.99 -15.84 -2.99
N ASP A 199 20.52 -16.37 -4.10
CA ASP A 199 21.76 -15.97 -4.76
C ASP A 199 21.51 -15.71 -6.26
N ILE A 200 22.55 -15.32 -6.99
CA ILE A 200 22.50 -15.08 -8.43
C ILE A 200 22.27 -16.35 -9.24
N GLY A 201 21.52 -16.23 -10.33
CA GLY A 201 21.23 -17.35 -11.20
C GLY A 201 20.10 -17.05 -12.17
N PHE A 202 19.84 -17.99 -13.07
CA PHE A 202 18.74 -17.93 -14.03
C PHE A 202 17.84 -19.15 -13.88
N THR A 203 16.52 -18.95 -13.96
CA THR A 203 15.53 -20.02 -13.83
C THR A 203 14.26 -19.71 -14.61
N LYS A 204 13.48 -20.75 -14.91
CA LYS A 204 12.07 -20.56 -15.24
C LYS A 204 11.36 -19.93 -14.04
N ALA A 205 10.45 -19.00 -14.30
CA ALA A 205 9.72 -18.29 -13.26
C ALA A 205 8.90 -19.25 -12.39
N GLN A 206 8.86 -19.00 -11.09
CA GLN A 206 7.86 -19.60 -10.22
C GLN A 206 6.72 -18.60 -10.05
N LEU A 207 5.48 -19.09 -9.89
CA LEU A 207 4.28 -18.26 -9.84
C LEU A 207 3.48 -18.50 -8.57
N THR A 208 2.86 -17.45 -8.02
CA THR A 208 1.77 -17.54 -7.04
C THR A 208 0.51 -18.02 -7.76
N MET A 209 0.35 -19.34 -7.83
CA MET A 209 -0.61 -20.03 -8.67
C MET A 209 -1.15 -21.24 -7.94
N GLU A 210 -2.38 -21.65 -8.27
CA GLU A 210 -3.01 -22.87 -7.77
C GLU A 210 -3.81 -23.49 -8.92
N ASN A 211 -3.45 -24.71 -9.35
CA ASN A 211 -4.11 -25.43 -10.45
C ASN A 211 -4.27 -24.58 -11.74
N GLY A 212 -3.23 -23.86 -12.14
CA GLY A 212 -3.23 -23.01 -13.35
C GLY A 212 -3.91 -21.65 -13.17
N ARG A 213 -4.60 -21.43 -12.04
CA ARG A 213 -5.27 -20.19 -11.69
C ARG A 213 -4.39 -19.32 -10.81
N ARG A 214 -4.56 -18.01 -10.86
CA ARG A 214 -3.94 -17.08 -9.92
C ARG A 214 -4.24 -17.49 -8.49
N TRP A 215 -3.21 -17.49 -7.66
CA TRP A 215 -3.37 -17.50 -6.22
C TRP A 215 -3.13 -16.09 -5.69
N SER A 216 -4.06 -15.60 -4.89
CA SER A 216 -4.06 -14.24 -4.34
C SER A 216 -4.45 -14.29 -2.87
N THR A 217 -4.04 -13.26 -2.13
CA THR A 217 -4.10 -13.27 -0.66
C THR A 217 -5.51 -13.20 -0.12
N ASP A 218 -6.50 -12.74 -0.88
CA ASP A 218 -7.91 -12.75 -0.43
C ASP A 218 -8.49 -14.15 -0.29
N LYS A 219 -7.92 -15.17 -0.96
CA LYS A 219 -8.40 -16.55 -0.83
C LYS A 219 -8.38 -17.05 0.61
N ILE A 220 -7.40 -16.61 1.42
CA ILE A 220 -7.29 -17.01 2.83
C ILE A 220 -8.42 -16.45 3.71
N LEU A 221 -9.07 -15.36 3.28
CA LEU A 221 -10.21 -14.76 4.00
C LEU A 221 -11.44 -15.66 3.96
N TYR A 222 -11.52 -16.53 2.94
CA TYR A 222 -12.67 -17.42 2.70
C TYR A 222 -12.43 -18.87 3.09
N GLN A 223 -11.17 -19.28 3.31
CA GLN A 223 -10.82 -20.66 3.66
C GLN A 223 -11.38 -21.11 5.02
N LYS A 224 -11.46 -20.19 6.00
CA LYS A 224 -12.02 -20.46 7.32
C LYS A 224 -13.00 -19.33 7.70
N PRO A 225 -14.33 -19.55 7.60
CA PRO A 225 -15.29 -18.52 8.00
C PRO A 225 -15.10 -18.18 9.47
N ASN A 226 -14.78 -16.90 9.75
CA ASN A 226 -14.48 -16.43 11.08
C ASN A 226 -15.44 -15.30 11.48
N HIS A 227 -16.30 -15.58 12.46
CA HIS A 227 -17.32 -14.65 12.93
C HIS A 227 -16.76 -13.40 13.64
N VAL A 228 -15.47 -13.39 14.02
CA VAL A 228 -14.82 -12.19 14.59
C VAL A 228 -14.19 -11.27 13.54
N LEU A 229 -14.16 -11.68 12.26
CA LEU A 229 -13.66 -10.88 11.15
C LEU A 229 -14.84 -10.28 10.37
N THR A 230 -14.93 -8.94 10.37
CA THR A 230 -15.84 -8.19 9.49
C THR A 230 -15.07 -7.64 8.30
N ILE A 231 -15.54 -7.90 7.08
CA ILE A 231 -14.94 -7.39 5.84
C ILE A 231 -15.94 -6.42 5.21
N LEU A 232 -15.53 -5.18 4.98
CA LEU A 232 -16.33 -4.18 4.27
C LEU A 232 -15.61 -3.78 2.98
N THR A 233 -16.19 -4.16 1.84
CA THR A 233 -15.81 -3.69 0.51
C THR A 233 -16.54 -2.39 0.15
N HIS A 234 -16.06 -1.72 -0.90
CA HIS A 234 -16.50 -0.39 -1.34
C HIS A 234 -16.41 0.68 -0.23
N ALA A 235 -15.52 0.47 0.74
CA ALA A 235 -15.32 1.28 1.92
C ALA A 235 -13.98 2.04 1.83
N HIS A 236 -14.05 3.30 1.40
CA HIS A 236 -12.88 4.14 1.22
C HIS A 236 -12.52 4.85 2.53
N ALA A 237 -11.40 4.47 3.15
CA ALA A 237 -10.89 5.16 4.34
C ALA A 237 -10.42 6.58 4.00
N THR A 238 -10.91 7.57 4.74
CA THR A 238 -10.68 9.00 4.45
C THR A 238 -9.81 9.67 5.51
N LYS A 239 -9.87 9.18 6.76
CA LYS A 239 -9.09 9.76 7.87
C LYS A 239 -8.89 8.76 9.01
N ILE A 240 -7.70 8.78 9.60
CA ILE A 240 -7.41 8.10 10.87
C ILE A 240 -7.72 9.08 11.99
N LEU A 241 -8.51 8.62 12.95
CA LEU A 241 -8.88 9.39 14.12
C LEU A 241 -7.81 9.17 15.18
N VAL A 242 -7.00 10.20 15.40
CA VAL A 242 -5.87 10.15 16.34
C VAL A 242 -6.15 11.07 17.51
N ASN A 243 -6.03 10.53 18.72
CA ASN A 243 -5.99 11.33 19.93
C ASN A 243 -4.65 11.17 20.65
N PHE A 244 -3.98 12.29 20.95
CA PHE A 244 -2.61 12.32 21.46
C PHE A 244 -1.66 11.42 20.63
N ASN A 245 -1.32 10.26 21.18
CA ASN A 245 -0.44 9.26 20.59
C ASN A 245 -1.18 7.91 20.47
N LYS A 246 -2.48 7.92 20.14
CA LYS A 246 -3.27 6.70 19.91
C LYS A 246 -4.16 6.90 18.68
N ALA A 247 -4.10 5.95 17.74
CA ALA A 247 -5.10 5.82 16.68
C ALA A 247 -6.33 5.10 17.28
N GLU A 248 -7.46 5.77 17.31
CA GLU A 248 -8.68 5.32 18.00
C GLU A 248 -9.78 4.91 17.05
N GLY A 249 -9.63 5.18 15.76
CA GLY A 249 -10.62 4.80 14.77
C GLY A 249 -10.26 5.25 13.37
N VAL A 250 -11.16 4.92 12.45
CA VAL A 250 -11.06 5.28 11.03
C VAL A 250 -12.40 5.84 10.59
N GLU A 251 -12.36 7.02 9.96
CA GLU A 251 -13.46 7.55 9.18
C GLU A 251 -13.38 6.99 7.75
N PHE A 252 -14.49 6.47 7.24
CA PHE A 252 -14.57 5.93 5.88
C PHE A 252 -15.89 6.30 5.21
N VAL A 253 -15.88 6.29 3.87
CA VAL A 253 -17.07 6.50 3.04
C VAL A 253 -17.42 5.20 2.35
N ARG A 254 -18.68 4.78 2.44
CA ARG A 254 -19.23 3.61 1.76
C ARG A 254 -20.59 3.97 1.15
N PHE A 255 -20.74 3.72 -0.15
CA PHE A 255 -21.95 4.07 -0.92
C PHE A 255 -22.44 5.52 -0.71
N GLY A 256 -21.51 6.47 -0.67
CA GLY A 256 -21.79 7.90 -0.47
C GLY A 256 -22.03 8.33 0.98
N ASN A 257 -22.20 7.39 1.90
CA ASN A 257 -22.40 7.69 3.33
C ASN A 257 -21.08 7.63 4.09
N LYS A 258 -20.93 8.52 5.07
CA LYS A 258 -19.77 8.58 5.96
C LYS A 258 -20.04 7.78 7.23
N TYR A 259 -19.06 6.99 7.64
CA TYR A 259 -19.09 6.15 8.83
C TYR A 259 -17.80 6.29 9.62
N ILE A 260 -17.86 5.95 10.91
CA ILE A 260 -16.72 5.83 11.80
C ILE A 260 -16.66 4.40 12.33
N ALA A 261 -15.48 3.80 12.34
CA ALA A 261 -15.20 2.58 13.11
C ALA A 261 -14.19 2.90 14.22
N VAL A 262 -14.37 2.28 15.40
CA VAL A 262 -13.56 2.54 16.59
C VAL A 262 -12.65 1.34 16.89
N ALA A 263 -11.38 1.59 17.17
CA ALA A 263 -10.37 0.58 17.49
C ALA A 263 -9.99 0.63 18.98
N LYS A 264 -10.14 -0.51 19.68
CA LYS A 264 -9.71 -0.67 21.08
C LYS A 264 -8.19 -0.74 21.19
N LYS A 265 -7.55 -1.58 20.36
CA LYS A 265 -6.11 -1.87 20.42
C LYS A 265 -5.33 -1.05 19.39
N GLY A 266 -5.78 -0.97 18.14
CA GLY A 266 -5.14 -0.09 17.17
C GLY A 266 -5.68 -0.17 15.74
N VAL A 267 -5.18 0.73 14.91
CA VAL A 267 -5.44 0.79 13.47
C VAL A 267 -4.17 0.40 12.72
N ILE A 268 -4.25 -0.57 11.81
CA ILE A 268 -3.15 -1.03 10.96
C ILE A 268 -3.39 -0.56 9.52
N LEU A 269 -2.38 0.07 8.91
CA LEU A 269 -2.46 0.51 7.52
C LEU A 269 -1.78 -0.48 6.59
N SER A 270 -2.58 -1.02 5.67
CA SER A 270 -2.18 -1.99 4.64
C SER A 270 -2.65 -1.56 3.25
N ALA A 271 -2.84 -0.24 3.04
CA ALA A 271 -3.33 0.36 1.80
C ALA A 271 -2.23 0.52 0.71
N GLY A 272 -1.05 -0.08 0.92
CA GLY A 272 0.07 -0.07 -0.03
C GLY A 272 0.88 1.24 -0.03
N ALA A 273 1.92 1.27 -0.87
CA ALA A 273 2.89 2.37 -0.91
C ALA A 273 2.32 3.72 -1.39
N VAL A 274 1.09 3.74 -1.92
CA VAL A 274 0.44 4.96 -2.44
C VAL A 274 -0.61 5.49 -1.46
N GLU A 275 -1.60 4.67 -1.09
CA GLU A 275 -2.72 5.15 -0.27
C GLU A 275 -2.39 5.20 1.23
N SER A 276 -1.46 4.38 1.75
CA SER A 276 -1.02 4.48 3.16
C SER A 276 -0.40 5.84 3.51
N PRO A 277 0.63 6.35 2.79
CA PRO A 277 1.20 7.67 3.09
C PRO A 277 0.20 8.80 2.86
N LYS A 278 -0.66 8.70 1.84
CA LYS A 278 -1.73 9.67 1.58
C LYS A 278 -2.69 9.75 2.77
N LEU A 279 -3.19 8.62 3.24
CA LEU A 279 -4.11 8.57 4.38
C LEU A 279 -3.45 9.09 5.67
N LEU A 280 -2.18 8.77 5.92
CA LEU A 280 -1.42 9.34 7.04
C LEU A 280 -1.35 10.87 6.96
N MET A 281 -1.01 11.41 5.78
CA MET A 281 -0.92 12.86 5.56
C MET A 281 -2.29 13.54 5.76
N LEU A 282 -3.37 12.99 5.18
CA LEU A 282 -4.74 13.48 5.38
C LEU A 282 -5.19 13.43 6.85
N SER A 283 -4.58 12.53 7.63
CA SER A 283 -4.80 12.38 9.07
C SER A 283 -3.92 13.28 9.93
N GLY A 284 -3.08 14.13 9.32
CA GLY A 284 -2.19 15.04 10.04
C GLY A 284 -0.83 14.44 10.43
N ILE A 285 -0.45 13.29 9.87
CA ILE A 285 0.84 12.63 10.10
C ILE A 285 1.67 12.69 8.81
N GLY A 286 2.68 13.55 8.78
CA GLY A 286 3.48 13.77 7.57
C GLY A 286 4.25 15.10 7.61
N PRO A 287 4.86 15.51 6.49
CA PRO A 287 5.74 16.68 6.48
C PRO A 287 4.99 17.97 6.85
N LYS A 288 5.35 18.58 7.98
CA LYS A 288 4.61 19.70 8.59
C LYS A 288 4.33 20.86 7.65
N LYS A 289 5.30 21.24 6.81
CA LYS A 289 5.13 22.33 5.84
C LYS A 289 4.05 21.97 4.82
N HIS A 290 4.18 20.79 4.20
CA HIS A 290 3.23 20.29 3.21
C HIS A 290 1.81 20.17 3.77
N LEU A 291 1.65 19.66 4.99
CA LEU A 291 0.33 19.54 5.63
C LEU A 291 -0.32 20.91 5.87
N LYS A 292 0.46 21.91 6.30
CA LYS A 292 -0.03 23.27 6.51
C LYS A 292 -0.48 23.94 5.21
N ASP A 293 0.20 23.67 4.10
CA ASP A 293 -0.15 24.22 2.78
C ASP A 293 -1.57 23.78 2.33
N PHE A 294 -2.07 22.64 2.86
CA PHE A 294 -3.43 22.15 2.63
C PHE A 294 -4.39 22.37 3.80
N GLY A 295 -4.02 23.19 4.79
CA GLY A 295 -4.87 23.46 5.96
C GLY A 295 -5.09 22.25 6.87
N ILE A 296 -4.25 21.22 6.79
CA ILE A 296 -4.35 20.01 7.61
C ILE A 296 -3.64 20.25 8.94
N ASN A 297 -4.34 19.98 10.05
CA ASN A 297 -3.73 20.08 11.38
C ASN A 297 -2.62 19.05 11.55
N VAL A 298 -1.43 19.50 11.96
CA VAL A 298 -0.26 18.64 12.11
C VAL A 298 -0.26 17.98 13.47
N ILE A 299 -0.46 16.66 13.48
CA ILE A 299 -0.38 15.80 14.66
C ILE A 299 1.07 15.36 14.88
N ASN A 300 1.71 14.86 13.82
CA ASN A 300 3.11 14.42 13.88
C ASN A 300 3.86 14.78 12.60
N ASP A 301 5.03 15.37 12.77
CA ASP A 301 5.91 15.81 11.68
C ASP A 301 6.88 14.68 11.33
N LEU A 302 6.54 13.90 10.30
CA LEU A 302 7.31 12.73 9.85
C LEU A 302 7.55 12.83 8.34
N PRO A 303 8.61 12.22 7.80
CA PRO A 303 8.93 12.25 6.36
C PRO A 303 8.03 11.28 5.56
N VAL A 304 6.73 11.25 5.85
CA VAL A 304 5.74 10.42 5.14
C VAL A 304 5.71 10.82 3.66
N GLY A 305 5.67 9.81 2.79
CA GLY A 305 5.69 9.98 1.35
C GLY A 305 7.10 10.11 0.75
N GLN A 306 8.13 10.37 1.55
CA GLN A 306 9.51 10.50 1.06
C GLN A 306 10.17 9.13 0.87
N THR A 307 11.31 9.10 0.17
CA THR A 307 12.07 7.88 -0.14
C THR A 307 11.27 6.87 -0.94
N LEU A 308 10.46 7.37 -1.88
CA LEU A 308 9.75 6.52 -2.84
C LEU A 308 10.77 5.88 -3.78
N MET A 309 10.84 4.55 -3.76
CA MET A 309 11.69 3.77 -4.66
C MET A 309 10.81 2.82 -5.46
N ASP A 310 11.25 2.50 -6.67
CA ASP A 310 10.59 1.53 -7.52
C ASP A 310 11.61 0.96 -8.51
N HIS A 311 11.46 -0.31 -8.86
CA HIS A 311 12.28 -0.92 -9.90
C HIS A 311 11.81 -0.44 -11.26
N ILE A 312 12.77 -0.23 -12.16
CA ILE A 312 12.49 0.19 -13.54
C ILE A 312 13.13 -0.77 -14.54
N LEU A 313 12.53 -0.85 -15.72
CA LEU A 313 12.97 -1.70 -16.82
C LEU A 313 12.96 -0.96 -18.14
N THR A 314 13.63 -1.56 -19.14
CA THR A 314 13.67 -1.08 -20.52
C THR A 314 13.74 -2.25 -21.51
N GLY A 315 13.79 -1.97 -22.81
CA GLY A 315 14.08 -3.00 -23.83
C GLY A 315 12.85 -3.70 -24.43
N LEU A 316 11.66 -3.08 -24.39
CA LEU A 316 10.48 -3.62 -25.07
C LEU A 316 10.70 -3.75 -26.58
N ASP A 317 10.33 -4.90 -27.14
CA ASP A 317 10.44 -5.26 -28.57
C ASP A 317 11.79 -4.90 -29.18
N LEU A 318 12.84 -4.94 -28.36
CA LEU A 318 14.19 -4.66 -28.81
C LEU A 318 14.75 -5.83 -29.63
N ILE A 319 14.15 -7.01 -29.54
CA ILE A 319 14.65 -8.24 -30.15
C ILE A 319 13.64 -8.75 -31.18
N VAL A 320 14.17 -9.02 -32.38
CA VAL A 320 13.44 -9.59 -33.50
C VAL A 320 14.00 -11.00 -33.77
N LEU A 321 13.10 -11.93 -34.07
CA LEU A 321 13.38 -13.33 -34.40
C LEU A 321 12.87 -13.66 -35.79
N ASN A 322 13.55 -14.58 -36.48
CA ASN A 322 13.02 -15.22 -37.68
C ASN A 322 12.10 -16.40 -37.32
N ALA A 323 12.36 -17.06 -36.19
CA ALA A 323 11.58 -18.19 -35.70
C ALA A 323 10.35 -17.74 -34.89
N SER A 324 9.31 -18.57 -34.88
CA SER A 324 8.08 -18.36 -34.09
C SER A 324 8.20 -19.05 -32.74
N LEU A 325 9.01 -18.48 -31.84
CA LEU A 325 9.30 -19.06 -30.52
C LEU A 325 8.41 -18.53 -29.40
N GLY A 326 7.81 -17.35 -29.57
CA GLY A 326 6.99 -16.69 -28.54
C GLY A 326 5.52 -17.10 -28.57
N LEU A 327 4.72 -16.49 -27.70
CA LEU A 327 3.27 -16.69 -27.62
C LEU A 327 2.58 -16.11 -28.87
N ASN A 328 1.73 -16.91 -29.51
CA ASN A 328 0.97 -16.47 -30.67
C ASN A 328 -0.51 -16.24 -30.33
N LEU A 329 -1.15 -15.33 -31.06
CA LEU A 329 -2.61 -15.09 -30.92
C LEU A 329 -3.41 -16.37 -31.23
N SER A 330 -2.92 -17.24 -32.11
CA SER A 330 -3.54 -18.54 -32.39
C SER A 330 -3.56 -19.45 -31.16
N ASP A 331 -2.53 -19.40 -30.31
CA ASP A 331 -2.48 -20.19 -29.08
C ASP A 331 -3.53 -19.70 -28.08
N ILE A 332 -3.73 -18.38 -28.03
CA ILE A 332 -4.70 -17.73 -27.14
C ILE A 332 -6.15 -18.00 -27.58
N PHE A 333 -6.46 -17.82 -28.87
CA PHE A 333 -7.83 -17.91 -29.38
C PHE A 333 -8.25 -19.32 -29.80
N ASN A 334 -7.39 -20.33 -29.66
CA ASN A 334 -7.77 -21.72 -29.87
C ASN A 334 -8.82 -22.14 -28.81
N PRO A 335 -10.03 -22.60 -29.20
CA PRO A 335 -11.05 -23.04 -28.24
C PRO A 335 -10.56 -24.14 -27.28
N MET A 336 -9.64 -24.98 -27.76
CA MET A 336 -9.02 -26.03 -26.96
C MET A 336 -8.16 -25.47 -25.82
N SER A 337 -7.57 -24.28 -25.98
CA SER A 337 -6.83 -23.59 -24.92
C SER A 337 -7.74 -23.18 -23.78
N ALA A 338 -8.93 -22.64 -24.09
CA ALA A 338 -9.93 -22.32 -23.08
C ALA A 338 -10.43 -23.58 -22.35
N PHE A 339 -10.73 -24.65 -23.11
CA PHE A 339 -11.13 -25.94 -22.55
C PHE A 339 -10.06 -26.49 -21.59
N ASN A 340 -8.79 -26.53 -22.03
CA ASN A 340 -7.69 -27.04 -21.22
C ASN A 340 -7.48 -26.22 -19.94
N TYR A 341 -7.69 -24.91 -20.00
CA TYR A 341 -7.60 -24.05 -18.82
C TYR A 341 -8.71 -24.37 -17.82
N PHE A 342 -9.97 -24.34 -18.25
CA PHE A 342 -11.11 -24.48 -17.33
C PHE A 342 -11.23 -25.88 -16.72
N PHE A 343 -10.90 -26.93 -17.47
CA PHE A 343 -11.06 -28.31 -17.01
C PHE A 343 -9.78 -28.92 -16.42
N PHE A 344 -8.59 -28.49 -16.86
CA PHE A 344 -7.33 -29.12 -16.46
C PHE A 344 -6.29 -28.16 -15.87
N GLY A 345 -6.54 -26.85 -15.84
CA GLY A 345 -5.57 -25.87 -15.35
C GLY A 345 -4.28 -25.87 -16.16
N LYS A 346 -4.38 -26.07 -17.49
CA LYS A 346 -3.25 -26.18 -18.42
C LYS A 346 -3.43 -25.25 -19.62
N GLY A 347 -2.34 -25.05 -20.37
CA GLY A 347 -2.34 -24.32 -21.62
C GLY A 347 -1.98 -22.83 -21.48
N PRO A 348 -1.98 -22.08 -22.59
CA PRO A 348 -1.43 -20.72 -22.66
C PRO A 348 -2.15 -19.71 -21.76
N TRP A 349 -3.39 -19.98 -21.38
CA TRP A 349 -4.14 -19.09 -20.48
C TRP A 349 -3.61 -19.09 -19.04
N THR A 350 -2.81 -20.09 -18.67
CA THR A 350 -2.09 -20.15 -17.39
C THR A 350 -0.85 -19.25 -17.35
N LEU A 351 -0.39 -18.75 -18.49
CA LEU A 351 0.82 -17.93 -18.59
C LEU A 351 0.59 -16.57 -17.93
N SER A 352 1.50 -16.17 -17.04
CA SER A 352 1.45 -14.85 -16.41
C SER A 352 2.04 -13.73 -17.28
N GLY A 353 2.92 -14.07 -18.22
CA GLY A 353 3.59 -13.14 -19.13
C GLY A 353 5.11 -13.11 -18.98
N ILE A 354 5.66 -13.73 -17.93
CA ILE A 354 7.11 -13.84 -17.70
C ILE A 354 7.49 -15.32 -17.57
N GLU A 355 8.46 -15.76 -18.35
CA GLU A 355 8.85 -17.19 -18.41
C GLU A 355 10.21 -17.47 -17.79
N VAL A 356 11.17 -16.58 -17.99
CA VAL A 356 12.52 -16.73 -17.45
C VAL A 356 12.88 -15.48 -16.67
N LEU A 357 13.52 -15.72 -15.53
CA LEU A 357 14.07 -14.71 -14.64
C LEU A 357 15.53 -15.03 -14.40
N GLY A 358 16.34 -14.01 -14.24
CA GLY A 358 17.66 -14.22 -13.64
C GLY A 358 18.25 -12.97 -13.08
N THR A 359 19.10 -13.11 -12.08
CA THR A 359 19.79 -12.02 -11.42
C THR A 359 21.28 -12.12 -11.70
N PHE A 360 21.91 -10.99 -11.97
CA PHE A 360 23.33 -10.93 -12.34
C PHE A 360 23.92 -9.56 -12.01
N HIS A 361 25.25 -9.49 -12.05
CA HIS A 361 25.99 -8.27 -11.82
C HIS A 361 26.28 -7.53 -13.12
N SER A 362 26.10 -6.22 -13.12
CA SER A 362 26.69 -5.34 -14.11
C SER A 362 28.22 -5.40 -14.01
N SER A 363 28.91 -5.14 -15.13
CA SER A 363 30.38 -5.11 -15.13
C SER A 363 30.95 -4.01 -14.22
N LEU A 364 30.15 -2.99 -13.90
CA LEU A 364 30.49 -1.86 -13.04
C LEU A 364 30.52 -2.21 -11.54
N HIS A 365 29.80 -3.27 -11.15
CA HIS A 365 29.57 -3.64 -9.74
C HIS A 365 29.96 -5.08 -9.39
N ALA A 366 30.33 -5.91 -10.38
CA ALA A 366 30.70 -7.32 -10.18
C ALA A 366 31.77 -7.57 -9.10
N ASN A 367 32.67 -6.61 -8.85
CA ASN A 367 33.73 -6.73 -7.83
C ASN A 367 33.46 -5.94 -6.54
N LYS A 368 32.30 -5.27 -6.42
CA LYS A 368 31.98 -4.35 -5.30
C LYS A 368 31.00 -4.94 -4.29
N SER A 369 30.13 -5.85 -4.74
CA SER A 369 29.04 -6.42 -3.95
C SER A 369 28.75 -7.83 -4.45
N THR A 370 28.27 -8.71 -3.58
CA THR A 370 27.70 -9.99 -3.98
C THR A 370 26.21 -9.87 -4.33
N VAL A 371 25.54 -8.80 -3.89
CA VAL A 371 24.13 -8.50 -4.19
C VAL A 371 23.98 -8.06 -5.66
N PRO A 372 23.16 -8.74 -6.48
CA PRO A 372 22.99 -8.41 -7.90
C PRO A 372 22.31 -7.06 -8.07
N ASP A 373 22.79 -6.24 -8.99
CA ASP A 373 22.20 -4.93 -9.33
C ASP A 373 21.24 -4.99 -10.52
N LEU A 374 21.24 -6.09 -11.27
CA LEU A 374 20.38 -6.33 -12.43
C LEU A 374 19.58 -7.64 -12.31
N GLN A 375 18.35 -7.58 -12.83
CA GLN A 375 17.53 -8.75 -13.15
C GLN A 375 17.19 -8.75 -14.64
N LEU A 376 17.09 -9.93 -15.24
CA LEU A 376 16.56 -10.15 -16.57
C LEU A 376 15.13 -10.69 -16.44
N MET A 377 14.16 -10.02 -17.07
CA MET A 377 12.80 -10.52 -17.24
C MET A 377 12.55 -10.86 -18.70
N VAL A 378 12.18 -12.11 -18.96
CA VAL A 378 11.94 -12.62 -20.32
C VAL A 378 10.45 -12.79 -20.54
N LEU A 379 9.92 -12.01 -21.47
CA LEU A 379 8.52 -12.04 -21.87
C LEU A 379 8.45 -12.63 -23.29
N PRO A 380 7.65 -13.69 -23.51
CA PRO A 380 7.55 -14.37 -24.79
C PRO A 380 6.66 -13.63 -25.80
N LEU A 381 6.35 -12.36 -25.56
CA LEU A 381 5.46 -11.55 -26.39
C LEU A 381 5.99 -10.12 -26.47
N GLY A 382 6.04 -9.59 -27.69
CA GLY A 382 6.26 -8.17 -27.93
C GLY A 382 4.97 -7.35 -27.91
N ILE A 383 5.06 -6.08 -27.55
CA ILE A 383 3.93 -5.16 -27.48
C ILE A 383 3.34 -4.80 -28.84
N SER A 384 4.06 -5.05 -29.94
CA SER A 384 3.53 -4.88 -31.29
C SER A 384 2.47 -5.91 -31.66
N LYS A 385 2.41 -7.05 -30.95
CA LYS A 385 1.64 -8.24 -31.33
C LYS A 385 0.12 -8.08 -31.23
N ASP A 386 -0.36 -7.20 -30.36
CA ASP A 386 -1.79 -6.90 -30.22
C ASP A 386 -2.22 -5.69 -31.06
N ASN A 387 -1.36 -5.21 -31.97
CA ASN A 387 -1.54 -4.00 -32.76
C ASN A 387 -1.84 -2.74 -31.91
N GLY A 388 -1.35 -2.72 -30.66
CA GLY A 388 -1.41 -1.55 -29.80
C GLY A 388 -2.79 -1.33 -29.18
N PHE A 389 -3.63 -2.36 -29.18
CA PHE A 389 -4.99 -2.24 -28.69
C PHE A 389 -5.08 -2.24 -27.16
N ILE A 390 -4.32 -3.13 -26.50
CA ILE A 390 -4.24 -3.29 -25.05
C ILE A 390 -2.89 -2.81 -24.53
N LEU A 391 -1.78 -3.44 -24.98
CA LEU A 391 -0.45 -3.30 -24.39
C LEU A 391 0.10 -1.87 -24.50
N LYS A 392 -0.06 -1.21 -25.66
CA LYS A 392 0.31 0.20 -25.85
C LYS A 392 -0.35 1.11 -24.81
N LYS A 393 -1.67 0.97 -24.63
CA LYS A 393 -2.46 1.79 -23.69
C LYS A 393 -2.08 1.48 -22.24
N THR A 394 -1.95 0.19 -21.92
CA THR A 394 -1.59 -0.31 -20.60
C THR A 394 -0.22 0.21 -20.16
N MET A 395 0.77 0.23 -21.06
CA MET A 395 2.12 0.72 -20.77
C MET A 395 2.29 2.23 -20.98
N GLY A 396 1.27 2.92 -21.51
CA GLY A 396 1.30 4.37 -21.72
C GLY A 396 2.25 4.82 -22.83
N ILE A 397 2.52 3.97 -23.82
CA ILE A 397 3.35 4.32 -24.99
C ILE A 397 2.62 5.38 -25.83
N SER A 398 3.32 6.46 -26.20
CA SER A 398 2.76 7.51 -27.06
C SER A 398 2.44 7.01 -28.47
N ASP A 399 1.50 7.68 -29.16
CA ASP A 399 1.14 7.34 -30.53
C ASP A 399 2.35 7.44 -31.47
N GLU A 400 3.12 8.53 -31.36
CA GLU A 400 4.33 8.74 -32.15
C GLU A 400 5.35 7.60 -31.98
N VAL A 401 5.63 7.21 -30.73
CA VAL A 401 6.57 6.12 -30.45
C VAL A 401 6.04 4.79 -30.97
N TYR A 402 4.76 4.51 -30.75
CA TYR A 402 4.14 3.29 -31.22
C TYR A 402 4.23 3.17 -32.74
N ASP A 403 3.81 4.20 -33.47
CA ASP A 403 3.70 4.16 -34.92
C ASP A 403 5.07 4.09 -35.61
N LYS A 404 6.08 4.80 -35.08
CA LYS A 404 7.43 4.82 -35.66
C LYS A 404 8.29 3.61 -35.29
N TYR A 405 8.15 3.10 -34.06
CA TYR A 405 9.05 2.08 -33.51
C TYR A 405 8.43 0.69 -33.42
N PHE A 406 7.20 0.56 -32.91
CA PHE A 406 6.59 -0.73 -32.57
C PHE A 406 5.68 -1.29 -33.69
N ALA A 407 4.79 -0.47 -34.25
CA ALA A 407 3.84 -0.85 -35.29
C ALA A 407 4.47 -1.55 -36.52
N PRO A 408 5.69 -1.16 -36.99
CA PRO A 408 6.35 -1.85 -38.09
C PRO A 408 6.66 -3.34 -37.84
N PHE A 409 6.65 -3.78 -36.57
CA PHE A 409 6.92 -5.16 -36.17
C PHE A 409 5.68 -6.00 -35.90
N SER A 410 4.46 -5.47 -36.14
CA SER A 410 3.20 -6.19 -35.93
C SER A 410 3.09 -7.53 -36.68
N HIS A 411 3.89 -7.72 -37.72
CA HIS A 411 3.95 -8.97 -38.51
C HIS A 411 5.25 -9.76 -38.33
N GLN A 412 6.18 -9.28 -37.50
CA GLN A 412 7.44 -9.96 -37.20
C GLN A 412 7.36 -10.60 -35.82
N ASN A 413 8.25 -11.57 -35.55
CA ASN A 413 8.35 -12.17 -34.23
C ASN A 413 9.22 -11.31 -33.34
N THR A 414 8.57 -10.55 -32.45
CA THR A 414 9.22 -9.78 -31.40
C THR A 414 9.01 -10.44 -30.05
N ILE A 415 10.03 -10.30 -29.22
CA ILE A 415 10.12 -10.79 -27.85
C ILE A 415 10.79 -9.71 -27.02
N THR A 416 10.57 -9.76 -25.70
CA THR A 416 11.19 -8.81 -24.78
C THR A 416 12.10 -9.55 -23.82
N ILE A 417 13.37 -9.16 -23.81
CA ILE A 417 14.34 -9.53 -22.77
C ILE A 417 14.70 -8.22 -22.08
N ALA A 418 14.02 -7.93 -20.97
CA ALA A 418 14.08 -6.66 -20.28
C ALA A 418 15.08 -6.71 -19.12
N PRO A 419 16.16 -5.90 -19.15
CA PRO A 419 16.93 -5.61 -17.96
C PRO A 419 16.09 -4.77 -16.99
N VAL A 420 16.14 -5.16 -15.72
CA VAL A 420 15.47 -4.51 -14.59
C VAL A 420 16.53 -4.06 -13.60
N LEU A 421 16.45 -2.80 -13.18
CA LEU A 421 17.32 -2.23 -12.17
C LEU A 421 16.81 -2.59 -10.77
N LEU A 422 17.61 -3.34 -10.00
CA LEU A 422 17.22 -3.87 -8.68
C LEU A 422 17.51 -2.90 -7.52
N HIS A 423 18.56 -2.09 -7.61
CA HIS A 423 18.97 -1.22 -6.50
C HIS A 423 19.11 0.24 -6.95
N PRO A 424 18.01 0.87 -7.39
CA PRO A 424 18.04 2.24 -7.89
C PRO A 424 18.60 3.21 -6.84
N LYS A 425 19.41 4.16 -7.31
CA LYS A 425 19.93 5.28 -6.50
C LYS A 425 19.00 6.49 -6.57
N SER A 426 18.22 6.61 -7.66
CA SER A 426 17.12 7.56 -7.76
C SER A 426 16.09 7.31 -6.65
N SER A 427 15.64 8.38 -6.01
CA SER A 427 14.69 8.32 -4.91
C SER A 427 13.73 9.50 -5.00
N GLY A 428 12.44 9.20 -4.92
CA GLY A 428 11.35 10.13 -5.14
C GLY A 428 10.53 10.45 -3.90
N GLU A 429 9.36 11.02 -4.13
CA GLU A 429 8.36 11.32 -3.12
C GLU A 429 6.92 11.19 -3.63
N LEU A 430 6.01 10.95 -2.69
CA LEU A 430 4.56 11.02 -2.88
C LEU A 430 4.01 12.18 -2.03
N ARG A 431 3.20 13.03 -2.66
CA ARG A 431 2.63 14.23 -2.04
C ARG A 431 1.12 14.26 -2.23
N LEU A 432 0.42 14.90 -1.30
CA LEU A 432 -0.99 15.25 -1.51
C LEU A 432 -1.11 16.26 -2.66
N GLN A 433 -2.10 16.06 -3.53
CA GLN A 433 -2.54 17.05 -4.51
C GLN A 433 -3.54 18.05 -3.89
N SER A 434 -4.37 17.57 -2.96
CA SER A 434 -5.38 18.35 -2.23
C SER A 434 -5.66 17.72 -0.86
N SER A 435 -6.53 18.35 -0.08
CA SER A 435 -7.07 17.78 1.17
C SER A 435 -8.27 16.84 0.96
N ASN A 436 -8.71 16.62 -0.28
CA ASN A 436 -9.81 15.71 -0.60
C ASN A 436 -9.26 14.27 -0.70
N SER A 437 -9.84 13.35 0.07
CA SER A 437 -9.42 11.95 0.09
C SER A 437 -9.63 11.22 -1.24
N PHE A 438 -10.54 11.68 -2.09
CA PHE A 438 -10.82 11.05 -3.38
C PHE A 438 -9.86 11.49 -4.49
N ASP A 439 -9.12 12.57 -4.29
CA ASP A 439 -8.14 13.03 -5.27
C ASP A 439 -6.91 12.11 -5.26
N LYS A 440 -6.34 11.87 -6.44
CA LYS A 440 -5.12 11.07 -6.56
C LYS A 440 -3.93 11.88 -6.00
N PRO A 441 -2.95 11.24 -5.34
CA PRO A 441 -1.75 11.94 -4.90
C PRO A 441 -0.85 12.27 -6.09
N LEU A 442 0.04 13.23 -5.91
CA LEU A 442 1.16 13.47 -6.83
C LEU A 442 2.24 12.42 -6.54
N ILE A 443 2.60 11.64 -7.55
CA ILE A 443 3.59 10.57 -7.43
C ILE A 443 4.79 10.93 -8.29
N ASP A 444 5.93 11.20 -7.64
CA ASP A 444 7.17 11.52 -8.34
C ASP A 444 8.30 10.58 -7.90
N PRO A 445 8.52 9.45 -8.59
CA PRO A 445 9.61 8.54 -8.28
C PRO A 445 10.99 9.08 -8.68
N LYS A 446 11.07 10.20 -9.41
CA LYS A 446 12.31 10.82 -9.91
C LYS A 446 13.20 9.82 -10.65
N TYR A 447 12.60 9.01 -11.53
CA TYR A 447 13.31 7.99 -12.27
C TYR A 447 14.50 8.58 -13.03
N LEU A 448 15.64 7.89 -12.96
CA LEU A 448 16.88 8.25 -13.64
C LEU A 448 17.42 9.65 -13.26
N SER A 449 17.09 10.14 -12.07
CA SER A 449 17.71 11.34 -11.49
C SER A 449 19.17 11.10 -11.09
N ASN A 450 19.56 9.83 -10.93
CA ASN A 450 20.94 9.42 -10.78
C ASN A 450 21.45 8.77 -12.07
N GLU A 451 22.62 9.21 -12.56
CA GLU A 451 23.24 8.69 -13.78
C GLU A 451 23.75 7.24 -13.63
N ASP A 452 24.06 6.79 -12.40
CA ASP A 452 24.52 5.42 -12.13
C ASP A 452 23.42 4.38 -12.47
N ASP A 453 22.15 4.77 -12.32
CA ASP A 453 20.99 3.95 -12.69
C ASP A 453 20.92 3.72 -14.21
N ILE A 454 21.24 4.77 -14.98
CA ILE A 454 21.28 4.72 -16.44
C ILE A 454 22.43 3.81 -16.87
N ASP A 455 23.61 4.03 -16.32
CA ASP A 455 24.81 3.28 -16.67
C ASP A 455 24.65 1.78 -16.36
N THR A 456 24.01 1.44 -15.24
CA THR A 456 23.69 0.06 -14.87
C THR A 456 22.70 -0.58 -15.85
N LEU A 457 21.67 0.14 -16.29
CA LEU A 457 20.73 -0.36 -17.31
C LEU A 457 21.40 -0.56 -18.69
N ILE A 458 22.39 0.27 -19.05
CA ILE A 458 23.18 0.09 -20.28
C ILE A 458 23.96 -1.23 -20.22
N GLU A 459 24.56 -1.57 -19.08
CA GLU A 459 25.24 -2.86 -18.90
C GLU A 459 24.27 -4.04 -19.06
N GLY A 460 23.03 -3.89 -18.60
CA GLY A 460 21.95 -4.85 -18.87
C GLY A 460 21.67 -5.03 -20.37
N LEU A 461 21.61 -3.94 -21.14
CA LEU A 461 21.44 -4.01 -22.60
C LEU A 461 22.65 -4.65 -23.30
N TYR A 462 23.87 -4.41 -22.81
CA TYR A 462 25.05 -5.11 -23.31
C TYR A 462 25.05 -6.60 -22.97
N PHE A 463 24.52 -6.98 -21.81
CA PHE A 463 24.29 -8.39 -21.48
C PHE A 463 23.30 -9.03 -22.47
N VAL A 464 22.17 -8.37 -22.75
CA VAL A 464 21.21 -8.83 -23.78
C VAL A 464 21.89 -9.02 -25.13
N LYS A 465 22.74 -8.06 -25.56
CA LYS A 465 23.50 -8.19 -26.81
C LYS A 465 24.46 -9.40 -26.80
N LYS A 466 25.13 -9.69 -25.67
CA LYS A 466 25.97 -10.90 -25.54
C LYS A 466 25.13 -12.16 -25.69
N LEU A 467 23.93 -12.19 -25.09
CA LEU A 467 22.99 -13.30 -25.20
C LEU A 467 22.60 -13.56 -26.66
N LEU A 468 22.31 -12.50 -27.44
CA LEU A 468 21.96 -12.63 -28.86
C LEU A 468 23.10 -13.18 -29.74
N ASN A 469 24.35 -13.04 -29.32
CA ASN A 469 25.51 -13.54 -30.04
C ASN A 469 25.81 -15.02 -29.78
N THR A 470 25.10 -15.67 -28.86
CA THR A 470 25.20 -17.11 -28.62
C THR A 470 24.80 -17.90 -29.86
N THR A 471 25.23 -19.15 -29.94
CA THR A 471 24.99 -20.01 -31.09
C THR A 471 23.49 -20.29 -31.23
N ILE A 472 22.81 -20.65 -30.14
CA ILE A 472 21.38 -20.93 -30.17
C ILE A 472 20.54 -19.72 -30.60
N MET A 473 20.84 -18.51 -30.12
CA MET A 473 20.10 -17.31 -30.51
C MET A 473 20.31 -16.95 -31.98
N ARG A 474 21.54 -17.09 -32.49
CA ARG A 474 21.85 -16.84 -33.91
C ARG A 474 21.14 -17.83 -34.84
N VAL A 475 21.03 -19.11 -34.46
CA VAL A 475 20.29 -20.12 -35.22
C VAL A 475 18.83 -19.73 -35.41
N HIS A 476 18.22 -19.09 -34.42
CA HIS A 476 16.84 -18.58 -34.50
C HIS A 476 16.72 -17.19 -35.17
N GLY A 477 17.82 -16.68 -35.73
CA GLY A 477 17.86 -15.39 -36.41
C GLY A 477 17.66 -14.20 -35.47
N ALA A 478 18.00 -14.35 -34.20
CA ALA A 478 17.80 -13.29 -33.22
C ALA A 478 18.70 -12.09 -33.50
N SER A 479 18.11 -10.90 -33.52
CA SER A 479 18.84 -9.66 -33.77
C SER A 479 18.19 -8.48 -33.06
N LEU A 480 18.99 -7.42 -32.84
CA LEU A 480 18.48 -6.15 -32.32
C LEU A 480 17.63 -5.45 -33.38
N ASN A 481 16.51 -4.87 -32.94
CA ASN A 481 15.77 -3.88 -33.70
C ASN A 481 16.66 -2.65 -33.94
N ARG A 482 17.07 -2.46 -35.19
CA ARG A 482 17.97 -1.36 -35.61
C ARG A 482 17.24 -0.06 -35.95
N ARG A 483 15.92 -0.01 -35.86
CA ARG A 483 15.19 1.26 -36.04
C ARG A 483 15.62 2.22 -34.93
N SER A 484 15.90 3.46 -35.29
CA SER A 484 16.17 4.48 -34.28
C SER A 484 14.93 4.67 -33.43
N PHE A 485 15.10 4.67 -32.11
CA PHE A 485 14.03 5.05 -31.20
C PHE A 485 13.70 6.54 -31.42
N PRO A 486 12.41 6.93 -31.48
CA PRO A 486 12.02 8.32 -31.67
C PRO A 486 12.62 9.24 -30.60
N GLY A 487 13.29 10.31 -31.03
CA GLY A 487 14.03 11.23 -30.16
C GLY A 487 15.52 10.91 -30.02
N CYS A 488 15.99 9.78 -30.56
CA CYS A 488 17.38 9.32 -30.49
C CYS A 488 18.08 9.24 -31.87
N GLU A 489 17.50 9.82 -32.91
CA GLU A 489 17.97 9.75 -34.30
C GLU A 489 19.36 10.37 -34.50
N ASN A 490 19.72 11.34 -33.65
CA ASN A 490 21.02 12.03 -33.70
C ASN A 490 22.18 11.24 -33.08
N HIS A 491 21.92 10.03 -32.58
CA HIS A 491 22.93 9.16 -31.99
C HIS A 491 23.18 7.94 -32.88
N VAL A 492 24.46 7.60 -33.06
CA VAL A 492 24.84 6.37 -33.76
C VAL A 492 24.31 5.18 -32.96
N PHE A 493 23.51 4.33 -33.62
CA PHE A 493 22.90 3.15 -33.03
C PHE A 493 23.93 2.26 -32.34
N ASP A 494 23.52 1.62 -31.23
CA ASP A 494 24.35 0.70 -30.44
C ASP A 494 25.64 1.34 -29.86
N THR A 495 25.64 2.66 -29.68
CA THR A 495 26.63 3.37 -28.87
C THR A 495 26.09 3.65 -27.48
N ARG A 496 26.97 3.87 -26.50
CA ARG A 496 26.56 4.28 -25.13
C ARG A 496 25.69 5.54 -25.15
N LYS A 497 25.97 6.50 -26.05
CA LYS A 497 25.16 7.73 -26.23
C LYS A 497 23.74 7.39 -26.69
N TYR A 498 23.61 6.48 -27.66
CA TYR A 498 22.30 5.99 -28.10
C TYR A 498 21.55 5.29 -26.97
N TRP A 499 22.18 4.36 -26.25
CA TRP A 499 21.53 3.63 -25.17
C TRP A 499 21.10 4.52 -24.02
N LYS A 500 21.91 5.53 -23.67
CA LYS A 500 21.51 6.58 -22.71
C LYS A 500 20.26 7.32 -23.18
N CYS A 501 20.19 7.73 -24.44
CA CYS A 501 18.99 8.37 -24.99
C CYS A 501 17.78 7.42 -24.98
N TYR A 502 17.97 6.17 -25.42
CA TYR A 502 16.96 5.13 -25.48
C TYR A 502 16.33 4.88 -24.11
N ILE A 503 17.15 4.68 -23.08
CA ILE A 503 16.69 4.42 -21.71
C ILE A 503 15.84 5.59 -21.19
N LYS A 504 16.28 6.84 -21.40
CA LYS A 504 15.52 8.04 -20.99
C LYS A 504 14.15 8.13 -21.67
N HIS A 505 14.02 7.64 -22.91
CA HIS A 505 12.73 7.60 -23.59
C HIS A 505 11.87 6.41 -23.16
N LEU A 506 12.45 5.21 -23.10
CA LEU A 506 11.75 3.97 -22.78
C LEU A 506 12.16 3.46 -21.38
N THR A 507 11.72 4.18 -20.36
CA THR A 507 11.75 3.72 -18.96
C THR A 507 10.34 3.34 -18.54
N LEU A 508 10.17 2.13 -18.00
CA LEU A 508 8.91 1.65 -17.46
C LEU A 508 9.08 1.22 -16.01
N THR A 509 8.03 1.38 -15.22
CA THR A 509 7.96 0.78 -13.87
C THR A 509 7.90 -0.74 -13.99
N SER A 510 8.58 -1.44 -13.08
CA SER A 510 8.38 -2.87 -12.85
C SER A 510 7.25 -3.14 -11.86
N TYR A 511 6.49 -2.12 -11.48
CA TYR A 511 5.31 -2.17 -10.62
C TYR A 511 5.62 -2.47 -9.13
N HIS A 512 6.79 -2.06 -8.62
CA HIS A 512 7.31 -2.37 -7.28
C HIS A 512 7.57 -1.13 -6.39
N PRO A 513 6.61 -0.19 -6.24
CA PRO A 513 6.82 0.99 -5.41
C PRO A 513 6.90 0.65 -3.92
N VAL A 514 7.90 1.18 -3.24
CA VAL A 514 8.18 0.98 -1.80
C VAL A 514 8.74 2.25 -1.14
N GLY A 515 8.89 2.23 0.19
CA GLY A 515 9.68 3.22 0.93
C GLY A 515 8.93 4.45 1.47
N THR A 516 7.71 4.73 1.00
CA THR A 516 6.94 5.93 1.40
C THR A 516 6.54 6.01 2.87
N CYS A 517 6.55 4.88 3.59
CA CYS A 517 6.38 4.79 5.04
C CYS A 517 7.52 3.95 5.66
N ARG A 518 8.78 4.31 5.38
CA ARG A 518 9.96 3.51 5.74
C ARG A 518 10.10 3.24 7.25
N ILE A 519 10.48 2.01 7.60
CA ILE A 519 10.88 1.63 8.96
C ILE A 519 12.13 2.41 9.38
N GLY A 520 12.13 2.93 10.61
CA GLY A 520 13.17 3.79 11.19
C GLY A 520 12.87 5.28 11.05
N ASP A 521 12.23 5.69 9.95
CA ASP A 521 11.89 7.09 9.68
C ASP A 521 10.45 7.41 10.08
N VAL A 522 9.50 6.63 9.56
CA VAL A 522 8.06 6.81 9.75
C VAL A 522 7.52 5.75 10.71
N VAL A 523 7.85 4.49 10.47
CA VAL A 523 7.47 3.34 11.31
C VAL A 523 8.58 3.09 12.34
N ASP A 524 8.22 2.77 13.58
CA ASP A 524 9.20 2.51 14.64
C ASP A 524 10.10 1.30 14.29
N ALA A 525 11.41 1.45 14.51
CA ALA A 525 12.38 0.39 14.29
C ALA A 525 12.21 -0.80 15.25
N ALA A 526 11.54 -0.62 16.38
CA ALA A 526 11.17 -1.72 17.29
C ALA A 526 10.21 -2.75 16.65
N PHE A 527 9.65 -2.45 15.47
CA PHE A 527 8.80 -3.35 14.70
C PHE A 527 9.59 -4.31 13.76
N ARG A 528 10.93 -4.33 13.85
CA ARG A 528 11.77 -5.34 13.17
C ARG A 528 11.49 -6.74 13.78
N SER A 529 11.44 -7.77 12.93
CA SER A 529 10.85 -9.10 13.15
C SER A 529 11.32 -9.90 14.38
N ASP A 530 10.61 -11.02 14.62
CA ASP A 530 10.69 -12.04 15.69
C ASP A 530 9.79 -11.84 16.90
N ARG A 531 9.03 -10.75 16.92
CA ARG A 531 8.06 -10.50 17.97
C ARG A 531 6.82 -9.80 17.48
N GLN A 532 6.24 -10.13 16.31
CA GLN A 532 4.91 -9.57 16.04
C GLN A 532 3.91 -10.05 17.11
N ASP A 533 3.89 -11.34 17.40
CA ASP A 533 3.06 -11.90 18.46
C ASP A 533 3.53 -11.50 19.86
N ILE A 534 4.85 -11.39 20.08
CA ILE A 534 5.39 -10.99 21.39
C ILE A 534 5.31 -9.48 21.61
N ILE A 535 5.35 -8.60 20.60
CA ILE A 535 5.19 -7.14 20.76
C ILE A 535 3.71 -6.79 20.90
N ILE A 536 2.84 -7.46 20.13
CA ILE A 536 1.39 -7.36 20.27
C ILE A 536 0.96 -7.85 21.67
N ASN A 537 1.51 -8.98 22.15
CA ASN A 537 1.13 -9.55 23.46
C ASN A 537 1.90 -8.99 24.66
N LYS A 538 3.17 -8.57 24.54
CA LYS A 538 4.03 -8.19 25.69
C LYS A 538 4.10 -6.68 25.93
N HIS A 539 3.73 -5.84 24.96
CA HIS A 539 3.94 -4.38 25.06
C HIS A 539 2.71 -3.50 24.84
N ASN A 540 1.52 -4.05 24.63
CA ASN A 540 0.27 -3.26 24.63
C ASN A 540 0.41 -2.00 23.72
N ILE A 541 1.04 -2.17 22.55
CA ILE A 541 1.65 -1.04 21.84
C ILE A 541 0.59 -0.08 21.32
N ARG A 542 0.71 1.14 21.85
CA ARG A 542 0.08 2.37 21.41
C ARG A 542 0.97 2.96 20.30
N THR A 543 0.42 3.01 19.08
CA THR A 543 0.92 3.65 17.82
C THR A 543 1.98 2.93 16.97
N ILE A 544 1.66 2.86 15.67
CA ILE A 544 2.43 2.28 14.54
C ILE A 544 3.40 3.32 13.92
N PHE A 545 3.41 4.57 14.42
CA PHE A 545 4.25 5.65 13.92
C PHE A 545 5.26 6.12 14.99
N LYS A 546 6.43 6.58 14.55
CA LYS A 546 7.48 7.10 15.45
C LYS A 546 7.01 8.38 16.15
N SER A 547 6.87 8.35 17.47
CA SER A 547 6.49 9.54 18.25
C SER A 547 7.68 10.49 18.42
N HIS A 548 7.55 11.76 18.00
CA HIS A 548 8.59 12.77 18.17
C HIS A 548 8.61 13.46 19.54
N LYS A 549 7.62 13.21 20.41
CA LYS A 549 7.52 13.91 21.69
C LYS A 549 7.79 12.96 22.85
N LYS A 550 8.87 13.21 23.60
CA LYS A 550 9.04 12.63 24.94
C LYS A 550 7.81 13.05 25.77
N ILE A 551 7.20 12.13 26.52
CA ILE A 551 6.02 12.39 27.37
C ILE A 551 6.18 13.68 28.20
N GLY A 552 7.38 13.96 28.71
CA GLY A 552 7.69 15.17 29.48
C GLY A 552 7.57 16.50 28.72
N GLN A 553 7.66 16.50 27.39
CA GLN A 553 7.53 17.71 26.54
C GLN A 553 6.08 18.02 26.15
N ILE A 554 5.12 17.14 26.49
CA ILE A 554 3.68 17.32 26.27
C ILE A 554 3.00 17.88 27.54
N LEU A 555 3.62 17.76 28.70
CA LEU A 555 3.03 18.18 29.97
C LEU A 555 3.12 19.71 30.12
N ARG A 556 1.97 20.40 30.11
CA ARG A 556 1.84 21.66 30.88
C ARG A 556 2.03 21.31 32.36
N ASN A 557 2.61 22.22 33.13
CA ASN A 557 2.77 22.04 34.57
C ASN A 557 1.43 21.60 35.19
N PRO A 558 1.37 20.45 35.88
CA PRO A 558 0.16 20.05 36.57
C PRO A 558 -0.24 21.13 37.58
N LYS A 559 -1.56 21.39 37.73
CA LYS A 559 -2.09 22.29 38.79
C LYS A 559 -1.54 21.93 40.18
N ASP A 560 -1.21 20.65 40.37
CA ASP A 560 -0.63 20.10 41.58
C ASP A 560 0.77 19.54 41.31
N GLN A 561 1.80 20.22 41.80
CA GLN A 561 3.15 19.67 41.83
C GLN A 561 3.23 18.57 42.91
N ARG A 562 3.07 17.31 42.48
CA ARG A 562 3.27 16.04 43.22
C ARG A 562 2.59 15.90 44.60
N PRO A 563 1.43 15.23 44.66
CA PRO A 563 0.95 14.55 45.88
C PRO A 563 0.84 13.02 45.70
N PRO A 564 0.70 12.23 46.78
CA PRO A 564 0.67 10.77 46.70
C PRO A 564 -0.60 10.28 45.97
N LEU A 565 -0.39 9.39 45.00
CA LEU A 565 -1.35 8.86 44.02
C LEU A 565 -2.53 8.04 44.62
N SER A 566 -2.72 8.01 45.93
CA SER A 566 -3.70 7.15 46.62
C SER A 566 -5.04 7.81 46.94
N SER A 567 -5.25 9.08 46.60
CA SER A 567 -6.45 9.85 47.02
C SER A 567 -6.99 10.79 45.93
N ALA A 568 -6.83 10.40 44.67
CA ALA A 568 -7.24 11.23 43.53
C ALA A 568 -8.71 10.97 43.14
N GLU A 569 -9.49 12.04 43.08
CA GLU A 569 -10.95 11.97 43.07
C GLU A 569 -11.57 12.99 42.12
N VAL A 570 -12.73 12.64 41.57
CA VAL A 570 -13.70 13.58 40.97
C VAL A 570 -14.83 13.74 41.96
N TYR A 571 -15.23 14.98 42.25
CA TYR A 571 -16.20 15.31 43.29
C TYR A 571 -17.18 16.38 42.83
N LYS A 572 -18.29 16.50 43.56
CA LYS A 572 -19.24 17.60 43.43
C LYS A 572 -19.45 18.33 44.75
N ILE A 573 -19.53 19.66 44.67
CA ILE A 573 -19.84 20.55 45.78
C ILE A 573 -21.21 21.15 45.53
N LEU A 574 -22.07 21.15 46.55
CA LEU A 574 -23.42 21.69 46.48
C LEU A 574 -23.44 23.14 46.98
N CYS A 575 -24.30 23.95 46.37
CA CYS A 575 -24.64 25.28 46.88
C CYS A 575 -26.08 25.27 47.44
N SER A 576 -26.38 26.16 48.39
CA SER A 576 -27.72 26.31 48.97
C SER A 576 -28.80 26.68 47.94
N CYS A 577 -28.43 27.23 46.78
CA CYS A 577 -29.34 27.55 45.67
C CYS A 577 -29.66 26.34 44.76
N GLY A 578 -29.08 25.16 45.05
CA GLY A 578 -29.27 23.94 44.25
C GLY A 578 -28.31 23.78 43.07
N GLN A 579 -27.46 24.77 42.78
CA GLN A 579 -26.39 24.63 41.79
C GLN A 579 -25.26 23.75 42.31
N VAL A 580 -24.53 23.14 41.37
CA VAL A 580 -23.48 22.16 41.66
C VAL A 580 -22.18 22.60 41.00
N TYR A 581 -21.07 22.52 41.73
CA TYR A 581 -19.73 22.65 41.15
C TYR A 581 -19.09 21.26 41.05
N ILE A 582 -18.56 20.93 39.88
CA ILE A 582 -17.83 19.69 39.65
C ILE A 582 -16.34 19.99 39.64
N GLY A 583 -15.53 19.18 40.33
CA GLY A 583 -14.08 19.35 40.31
C GLY A 583 -13.34 18.03 40.38
N GLU A 584 -12.07 18.04 39.98
CA GLU A 584 -11.12 16.97 40.26
C GLU A 584 -9.96 17.42 41.15
N THR A 585 -9.30 16.46 41.78
CA THR A 585 -8.10 16.69 42.58
C THR A 585 -7.15 15.49 42.48
N GLY A 586 -5.84 15.76 42.41
CA GLY A 586 -4.79 14.76 42.63
C GLY A 586 -4.38 14.59 44.09
N ARG A 587 -4.90 15.44 44.99
CA ARG A 587 -4.65 15.48 46.45
C ARG A 587 -5.83 14.90 47.21
N MET A 588 -5.62 14.57 48.49
CA MET A 588 -6.71 14.28 49.44
C MET A 588 -7.80 15.36 49.39
N ILE A 589 -9.05 14.94 49.17
CA ILE A 589 -10.19 15.85 49.01
C ILE A 589 -10.35 16.83 50.18
N ASN A 590 -10.06 16.40 51.41
CA ASN A 590 -10.10 17.25 52.61
C ASN A 590 -9.15 18.44 52.54
N LEU A 591 -7.96 18.28 51.95
CA LEU A 591 -7.02 19.38 51.75
C LEU A 591 -7.57 20.36 50.71
N ARG A 592 -8.14 19.83 49.62
CA ARG A 592 -8.73 20.64 48.56
C ARG A 592 -9.94 21.45 49.05
N MET A 593 -10.77 20.87 49.91
CA MET A 593 -11.90 21.59 50.50
C MET A 593 -11.45 22.72 51.43
N LYS A 594 -10.38 22.51 52.22
CA LYS A 594 -9.81 23.57 53.07
C LYS A 594 -9.25 24.74 52.25
N GLU A 595 -8.64 24.46 51.09
CA GLU A 595 -8.20 25.50 50.15
C GLU A 595 -9.39 26.33 49.65
N TYR A 596 -10.45 25.69 49.15
CA TYR A 596 -11.64 26.40 48.69
C TYR A 596 -12.35 27.19 49.80
N GLN A 597 -12.48 26.62 51.00
CA GLN A 597 -13.04 27.33 52.16
C GLN A 597 -12.23 28.59 52.50
N ARG A 598 -10.90 28.51 52.40
CA ARG A 598 -10.01 29.66 52.61
C ARG A 598 -10.19 30.70 51.52
N ASP A 599 -10.25 30.30 50.26
CA ASP A 599 -10.39 31.20 49.12
C ASP A 599 -11.73 31.97 49.13
N VAL A 600 -12.83 31.28 49.46
CA VAL A 600 -14.14 31.90 49.67
C VAL A 600 -14.12 32.87 50.85
N LYS A 601 -13.58 32.47 52.02
CA LYS A 601 -13.48 33.34 53.21
C LYS A 601 -12.66 34.61 52.96
N LEU A 602 -11.57 34.50 52.20
CA LEU A 602 -10.68 35.63 51.90
C LEU A 602 -11.22 36.53 50.78
N LYS A 603 -12.40 36.23 50.21
CA LYS A 603 -12.99 36.93 49.04
C LYS A 603 -11.96 37.18 47.93
N HIS A 604 -11.07 36.21 47.72
CA HIS A 604 -9.86 36.41 46.95
C HIS A 604 -10.19 36.35 45.44
N ALA A 605 -10.60 37.48 44.86
CA ALA A 605 -10.94 37.60 43.44
C ALA A 605 -9.78 37.24 42.50
N ILE A 606 -8.54 37.24 43.00
CA ILE A 606 -7.31 37.05 42.23
C ILE A 606 -7.12 35.60 41.74
N MET A 607 -7.80 34.59 42.32
CA MET A 607 -7.59 33.18 41.96
C MET A 607 -8.57 32.56 40.95
N GLN A 608 -9.46 33.33 40.32
CA GLN A 608 -10.33 32.82 39.22
C GLN A 608 -11.13 31.55 39.59
N LEU A 609 -11.61 31.43 40.83
CA LEU A 609 -12.39 30.27 41.28
C LEU A 609 -13.89 30.57 41.16
N ALA A 610 -14.61 29.75 40.40
CA ALA A 610 -16.04 29.93 40.13
C ALA A 610 -16.92 29.89 41.40
N LEU A 611 -16.49 29.13 42.42
CA LEU A 611 -17.16 29.07 43.72
C LEU A 611 -17.10 30.39 44.49
N SER A 612 -15.95 31.08 44.47
CA SER A 612 -15.78 32.35 45.18
C SER A 612 -16.53 33.49 44.50
N GLU A 613 -16.55 33.48 43.17
CA GLU A 613 -17.33 34.44 42.38
C GLU A 613 -18.83 34.28 42.65
N HIS A 614 -19.36 33.05 42.62
CA HIS A 614 -20.76 32.77 42.92
C HIS A 614 -21.16 33.23 44.33
N ASP A 615 -20.35 32.94 45.35
CA ASP A 615 -20.60 33.38 46.74
C ASP A 615 -20.60 34.92 46.86
N ILE A 616 -19.66 35.61 46.19
CA ILE A 616 -19.59 37.08 46.20
C ILE A 616 -20.79 37.72 45.49
N GLU A 617 -21.21 37.18 44.35
CA GLU A 617 -22.29 37.74 43.53
C GLU A 617 -23.68 37.51 44.12
N THR A 618 -23.90 36.33 44.74
CA THR A 618 -25.24 35.89 45.15
C THR A 618 -25.44 35.85 46.67
N GLY A 619 -24.36 35.78 47.45
CA GLY A 619 -24.43 35.56 48.90
C GLY A 619 -24.89 34.16 49.30
N HIS A 620 -24.98 33.20 48.36
CA HIS A 620 -25.38 31.83 48.66
C HIS A 620 -24.27 31.03 49.35
N GLN A 621 -24.66 30.23 50.33
CA GLN A 621 -23.71 29.40 51.07
C GLN A 621 -23.24 28.19 50.24
N ILE A 622 -21.92 28.06 50.06
CA ILE A 622 -21.29 26.85 49.50
C ILE A 622 -21.15 25.78 50.60
N LEU A 623 -21.73 24.59 50.38
CA LEU A 623 -21.83 23.49 51.35
C LEU A 623 -20.65 22.52 51.20
N PHE A 624 -19.44 22.97 51.58
CA PHE A 624 -18.21 22.18 51.50
C PHE A 624 -18.24 20.88 52.33
N ASP A 625 -18.97 20.88 53.42
CA ASP A 625 -19.20 19.72 54.31
C ASP A 625 -20.08 18.63 53.67
N LYS A 626 -20.84 18.98 52.61
CA LYS A 626 -21.66 18.06 51.82
C LYS A 626 -21.04 17.69 50.48
N THR A 627 -19.72 17.76 50.36
CA THR A 627 -19.01 17.36 49.15
C THR A 627 -19.15 15.85 48.93
N ILE A 628 -19.53 15.45 47.72
CA ILE A 628 -19.74 14.05 47.34
C ILE A 628 -18.67 13.64 46.34
N THR A 629 -17.91 12.59 46.67
CA THR A 629 -16.99 11.94 45.72
C THR A 629 -17.80 11.17 44.68
N ILE A 630 -17.59 11.49 43.41
CA ILE A 630 -18.25 10.86 42.26
C ILE A 630 -17.47 9.61 41.82
N ALA A 631 -16.14 9.71 41.75
CA ALA A 631 -15.29 8.60 41.30
C ALA A 631 -13.86 8.74 41.85
N ASN A 632 -13.24 7.60 42.17
CA ASN A 632 -11.84 7.50 42.57
C ASN A 632 -11.01 7.10 41.35
N ILE A 633 -10.23 8.04 40.80
CA ILE A 633 -9.51 7.84 39.55
C ILE A 633 -8.07 8.35 39.69
N ILE A 634 -7.11 7.43 39.67
CA ILE A 634 -5.69 7.76 39.88
C ILE A 634 -5.07 8.45 38.65
N SER A 635 -5.54 8.10 37.45
CA SER A 635 -5.09 8.69 36.18
C SER A 635 -5.56 10.14 36.04
N TYR A 636 -4.63 11.08 35.89
CA TYR A 636 -4.94 12.50 35.65
C TYR A 636 -5.87 12.73 34.46
N PHE A 637 -5.61 12.03 33.36
CA PHE A 637 -6.42 12.18 32.15
C PHE A 637 -7.83 11.65 32.34
N SER A 638 -7.96 10.46 32.94
CA SER A 638 -9.26 9.84 33.22
C SER A 638 -10.08 10.68 34.21
N ARG A 639 -9.44 11.36 35.18
CA ARG A 639 -10.11 12.34 36.05
C ARG A 639 -10.63 13.55 35.30
N LYS A 640 -9.78 14.22 34.52
CA LYS A 640 -10.16 15.38 33.70
C LYS A 640 -11.32 15.06 32.76
N TYR A 641 -11.33 13.83 32.25
CA TYR A 641 -12.39 13.35 31.39
C TYR A 641 -13.70 13.11 32.15
N ARG A 642 -13.63 12.42 33.29
CA ARG A 642 -14.80 12.17 34.14
C ARG A 642 -15.39 13.47 34.68
N GLU A 643 -14.56 14.43 35.06
CA GLU A 643 -14.96 15.80 35.41
C GLU A 643 -15.77 16.45 34.28
N ALA A 644 -15.28 16.41 33.03
CA ALA A 644 -15.99 16.98 31.88
C ALA A 644 -17.35 16.30 31.57
N ILE A 645 -17.44 14.98 31.72
CA ILE A 645 -18.73 14.24 31.59
C ILE A 645 -19.72 14.72 32.65
N GLU A 646 -19.29 14.81 33.90
CA GLU A 646 -20.15 15.18 35.02
C GLU A 646 -20.59 16.65 34.94
N ILE A 647 -19.72 17.55 34.46
CA ILE A 647 -20.11 18.94 34.12
C ILE A 647 -21.26 18.94 33.11
N GLN A 648 -21.17 18.14 32.03
CA GLN A 648 -22.21 18.08 30.99
C GLN A 648 -23.53 17.45 31.47
N LYS A 649 -23.49 16.57 32.49
CA LYS A 649 -24.71 16.02 33.12
C LYS A 649 -25.48 17.07 33.94
N HIS A 650 -24.83 18.16 34.31
CA HIS A 650 -25.39 19.22 35.14
C HIS A 650 -25.44 20.55 34.35
N PRO A 651 -26.44 20.77 33.48
CA PRO A 651 -26.49 21.96 32.61
C PRO A 651 -26.52 23.31 33.35
N ASN A 652 -26.92 23.33 34.62
CA ASN A 652 -26.93 24.52 35.49
C ASN A 652 -25.81 24.48 36.56
N ASN A 653 -24.63 23.94 36.21
CA ASN A 653 -23.48 23.87 37.12
C ASN A 653 -22.78 25.24 37.28
N LEU A 654 -21.90 25.33 38.28
CA LEU A 654 -21.10 26.52 38.62
C LEU A 654 -19.76 26.58 37.86
N ASN A 655 -19.42 25.62 37.01
CA ASN A 655 -18.15 25.60 36.30
C ASN A 655 -18.14 26.67 35.19
N ARG A 656 -16.98 27.33 34.99
CA ARG A 656 -16.82 28.40 33.99
C ARG A 656 -16.70 27.89 32.55
N ASP A 657 -16.41 26.61 32.39
CA ASP A 657 -16.32 25.95 31.09
C ASP A 657 -17.04 24.60 31.15
N ASN A 658 -17.40 24.06 29.98
CA ASN A 658 -18.00 22.73 29.85
C ASN A 658 -16.97 21.58 30.04
N GLY A 659 -15.82 21.87 30.66
CA GLY A 659 -14.67 20.98 30.71
C GLY A 659 -14.03 20.75 29.34
N TYR A 660 -13.33 19.62 29.20
CA TYR A 660 -12.76 19.18 27.92
C TYR A 660 -13.87 18.92 26.88
N ASN A 661 -13.66 19.32 25.62
CA ASN A 661 -14.58 18.97 24.53
C ASN A 661 -14.47 17.46 24.21
N ILE A 662 -15.54 16.74 24.49
CA ILE A 662 -15.63 15.28 24.40
C ILE A 662 -16.11 14.89 23.00
N ASN A 663 -15.20 14.38 22.17
CA ASN A 663 -15.57 13.75 20.89
C ASN A 663 -16.49 12.54 21.16
N LYS A 664 -17.56 12.39 20.37
CA LYS A 664 -18.59 11.33 20.45
C LYS A 664 -18.01 9.92 20.65
N ILE A 665 -16.85 9.63 20.08
CA ILE A 665 -16.13 8.34 20.21
C ILE A 665 -15.86 7.97 21.68
N TRP A 666 -15.53 8.95 22.52
CA TRP A 666 -15.19 8.70 23.90
C TRP A 666 -16.37 8.36 24.80
N LYS A 667 -17.58 8.82 24.46
CA LYS A 667 -18.78 8.42 25.19
C LYS A 667 -18.97 6.90 25.12
N ILE A 668 -18.64 6.30 23.97
CA ILE A 668 -18.69 4.85 23.74
C ILE A 668 -17.52 4.13 24.42
N ILE A 669 -16.29 4.66 24.30
CA ILE A 669 -15.13 4.03 24.95
C ILE A 669 -15.31 4.00 26.48
N LEU A 670 -15.89 5.05 27.06
CA LEU A 670 -16.04 5.15 28.51
C LEU A 670 -17.27 4.42 29.04
N SER A 671 -18.36 4.31 28.27
CA SER A 671 -19.48 3.44 28.67
C SER A 671 -19.06 1.97 28.76
N VAL A 672 -18.00 1.56 28.04
CA VAL A 672 -17.44 0.20 28.10
C VAL A 672 -16.43 0.04 29.24
N ILE A 673 -15.92 1.14 29.82
CA ILE A 673 -14.99 1.12 30.98
C ILE A 673 -15.79 1.20 32.31
N GLU A 674 -17.08 1.54 32.25
CA GLU A 674 -17.99 1.60 33.40
C GLU A 674 -18.54 0.22 33.82
N ASP A 675 -18.43 -0.80 32.96
CA ASP A 675 -18.65 -2.23 33.26
C ASP A 675 -17.32 -2.92 33.61
#